data_AF-E9BQY1-F1
#
_entry.id   AF-E9BQY1-F1
#
_cell.length_a   1.000
_cell.length_b   1.000
_cell.length_c   1.000
_cell.angle_alpha   90.00
_cell.angle_beta   90.00
_cell.angle_gamma   90.00
#
_symmetry.space_group_name_H-M   'P 1'
#
loop_
_entity.id
_entity.type
_entity.pdbx_description
1 polymer ?
#
loop_
_entity_poly.entity_id
_entity_poly.type
_entity_poly.pdbx_seq_one_letter_code
_entity_poly.pdbx_strand_id
1 'polypeptide(L)'
;MAAASSNCQGEGLQHFHSTGRSPASEHLELREGIYDNITGQVNVVKEVDKLRKVGAIDRINEGEAVNSKSLPYSDTVTPSSSDPNVLKLPALQQNRRLAVDLAFDDDAPSAWALLRRVTHNVWMSLKMTRLFLSLAWADIKTRTCSYCLGFFSVLIVVLLCVLMISILVHMPILFLRLSEETHGEFDLVIGPGSVMSKATGINYTRIKELFPESDPNYGYSAPRFLDMYMARTARSCPDKNVTQMWYNADGSVCDDIDLCMNGCFSNGTAAVDLMAIDATAEARMGFGKDYNETTLNEGELILSHRAAVLMGGVDVGDTIILYGDAQLNIQFAFANLTHNDSSNVMMPFKVVSIIHEYYRKFPGVDTFVVVSFQTFLHDVAKGLAPGTSTAAVEGVANTNPSDCASAVYFIMNPEARLKAYGLTSYNSIRRNVVAWASGVLSSLGFMQVSRSTPQLRGLYATRLFSVFVGLIMSVILLALALLSVVLIYTLLTVGIETKTYELGIQRMIGLTKENLIFLVLANAYAFTLPAWVIGLAAGQGTYTGARIAFAKLVEVQLPMLVTRASLGWATVAGLGIPIVASFFPILSLVTQRLPDAINTSRGRNSGVIYKIQRDDSTQWNGAMLVLGLLFFAFGFVIYYLFPTALIAMNLNLIFYIFFGVLIGLLAGLVLLAMNFERVAQTCISYLLLFWESRAVFSFMQKSLSAHRRRNRKTSLMYALSLAFVIFITVVVQIQLVSFEYSSRQRMGCELYVETKGLTMEEYWIIEEIIEHQMETGIISAYTYDYKSSALTSLKGARIYSIGRVRSSVTVLKPLPPNYFEVMDRTYLHVDNYQSIVGRYGLVRALYSSEGLYRGILSSGAADTLGVGSADGAVLLEIRTVQNATSNAEAVRRATIRPVATLDTAPAITTSKYTHAQGDVVLSIPGLFRHLNESRVSVLNGNVEKIRLRMSDPNWYDFIGDLLTGSIAAVGHTVTVTNIRDATSDMATAGKVLNLFFIVAEIMILVICFFSLMSSMTTNVLDSSKEIGVLLCLGMSHFQVYRVYVWEAFVLVVSSGVMGLIVGLVVAYTMQLQNILFTQLPLPFPFPYIQLAILVVMGLVSALASSISPVAYLLGLPSVTHILRRTIH
;
A
#
# COMPACT_ATOMS: atom_id res chain seq x y z
N MET A 1 14.30 19.65 -45.59
CA MET A 1 13.57 19.73 -46.87
C MET A 1 12.11 19.44 -46.53
N ALA A 2 11.27 20.47 -46.40
CA ALA A 2 10.46 21.13 -47.45
C ALA A 2 9.06 20.43 -47.54
N ALA A 3 7.90 21.04 -47.23
CA ALA A 3 7.26 22.32 -47.64
C ALA A 3 6.65 22.25 -49.07
N ALA A 4 5.50 22.87 -49.43
CA ALA A 4 4.41 23.56 -48.70
C ALA A 4 3.02 23.02 -49.20
N SER A 5 1.89 23.67 -49.53
CA SER A 5 1.28 25.04 -49.53
C SER A 5 -0.21 24.82 -49.95
N SER A 6 -1.31 25.25 -49.31
CA SER A 6 -1.84 26.57 -48.88
C SER A 6 -2.63 27.38 -49.94
N ASN A 7 -3.73 28.06 -49.50
CA ASN A 7 -4.58 29.06 -50.20
C ASN A 7 -5.66 28.49 -51.18
N CYS A 8 -6.76 29.17 -51.56
CA CYS A 8 -7.30 30.55 -51.34
C CYS A 8 -8.69 30.49 -50.64
N GLN A 9 -9.35 31.53 -50.05
CA GLN A 9 -9.72 32.90 -50.47
C GLN A 9 -10.57 32.96 -51.76
N GLY A 10 -11.65 33.77 -51.91
CA GLY A 10 -12.39 34.66 -50.99
C GLY A 10 -13.48 35.48 -51.73
N GLU A 11 -14.36 36.21 -50.99
CA GLU A 11 -15.36 37.22 -51.48
C GLU A 11 -16.52 36.69 -52.39
N GLY A 12 -17.69 37.36 -52.59
CA GLY A 12 -18.28 38.59 -51.99
C GLY A 12 -19.63 39.02 -52.62
N LEU A 13 -20.32 40.01 -51.99
CA LEU A 13 -21.48 40.84 -52.44
C LEU A 13 -22.95 40.32 -52.43
N GLN A 14 -23.79 41.00 -51.60
CA GLN A 14 -25.11 41.67 -51.86
C GLN A 14 -26.33 40.89 -52.43
N HIS A 15 -27.62 41.24 -52.17
CA HIS A 15 -28.34 42.19 -51.27
C HIS A 15 -29.77 41.62 -51.02
N PHE A 16 -30.53 41.93 -49.94
CA PHE A 16 -31.36 43.14 -49.78
C PHE A 16 -32.09 43.20 -48.40
N HIS A 17 -32.51 44.42 -47.98
CA HIS A 17 -33.49 44.81 -46.93
C HIS A 17 -33.46 44.13 -45.52
N SER A 18 -33.21 44.79 -44.36
CA SER A 18 -33.73 46.05 -43.74
C SER A 18 -35.16 45.92 -43.17
N THR A 19 -35.54 46.33 -41.94
CA THR A 19 -34.96 47.08 -40.80
C THR A 19 -35.56 46.53 -39.47
N GLY A 20 -35.20 46.91 -38.22
CA GLY A 20 -34.14 47.76 -37.66
C GLY A 20 -34.51 48.36 -36.28
N ARG A 21 -33.51 48.66 -35.44
CA ARG A 21 -33.51 49.38 -34.13
C ARG A 21 -33.93 48.68 -32.82
N SER A 22 -32.99 48.71 -31.87
CA SER A 22 -33.11 48.71 -30.40
C SER A 22 -33.20 50.20 -29.89
N PRO A 23 -33.03 50.65 -28.61
CA PRO A 23 -32.22 50.08 -27.50
C PRO A 23 -32.66 50.29 -26.00
N ALA A 24 -31.89 49.64 -25.11
CA ALA A 24 -31.34 50.13 -23.81
C ALA A 24 -32.14 50.27 -22.47
N SER A 25 -31.36 49.98 -21.40
CA SER A 25 -31.24 50.58 -20.04
C SER A 25 -32.26 50.35 -18.89
N GLU A 26 -31.73 49.71 -17.83
CA GLU A 26 -31.78 50.04 -16.36
C GLU A 26 -33.14 50.10 -15.62
N HIS A 27 -33.33 49.43 -14.48
CA HIS A 27 -32.68 49.73 -13.18
C HIS A 27 -32.70 48.55 -12.17
N LEU A 28 -31.98 48.70 -11.04
CA LEU A 28 -32.15 47.90 -9.80
C LEU A 28 -33.25 48.49 -8.90
N GLU A 29 -33.82 47.67 -8.00
CA GLU A 29 -34.00 48.09 -6.60
C GLU A 29 -34.01 46.91 -5.61
N LEU A 30 -33.87 47.22 -4.31
CA LEU A 30 -33.76 46.30 -3.17
C LEU A 30 -34.81 46.67 -2.12
N ARG A 31 -35.28 45.70 -1.31
CA ARG A 31 -35.86 46.01 0.00
C ARG A 31 -35.71 44.88 1.02
N GLU A 32 -35.58 45.26 2.28
CA GLU A 32 -35.23 44.39 3.41
C GLU A 32 -36.46 43.92 4.21
N GLY A 33 -36.24 43.02 5.19
CA GLY A 33 -37.29 42.36 5.96
C GLY A 33 -37.54 42.91 7.38
N ILE A 34 -38.29 42.17 8.19
CA ILE A 34 -38.57 42.42 9.62
C ILE A 34 -38.36 41.10 10.41
N TYR A 35 -38.17 41.21 11.73
CA TYR A 35 -37.48 40.26 12.63
C TYR A 35 -38.39 39.43 13.58
N ASP A 36 -37.73 38.52 14.31
CA ASP A 36 -38.08 37.96 15.65
C ASP A 36 -39.24 36.94 15.82
N ASN A 37 -39.23 35.99 16.77
CA ASN A 37 -38.16 35.24 17.52
C ASN A 37 -38.80 34.06 18.33
N ILE A 38 -38.04 33.45 19.26
CA ILE A 38 -38.44 32.66 20.47
C ILE A 38 -38.44 31.10 20.41
N THR A 39 -37.25 30.54 20.68
CA THR A 39 -36.89 29.38 21.58
C THR A 39 -37.49 27.96 21.50
N GLY A 40 -36.66 26.95 21.84
CA GLY A 40 -37.08 25.66 22.46
C GLY A 40 -36.57 24.37 21.78
N GLN A 41 -35.29 23.98 21.88
CA GLN A 41 -34.64 23.12 22.91
C GLN A 41 -35.10 21.63 23.06
N VAL A 42 -34.16 20.72 22.72
CA VAL A 42 -33.60 19.62 23.57
C VAL A 42 -34.38 18.27 23.74
N ASN A 43 -33.57 17.19 23.83
CA ASN A 43 -33.85 15.75 24.12
C ASN A 43 -34.57 14.92 23.03
N VAL A 44 -34.20 13.67 22.66
CA VAL A 44 -33.41 12.54 23.23
C VAL A 44 -34.22 11.59 24.17
N VAL A 45 -33.99 10.26 24.06
CA VAL A 45 -34.50 9.16 24.94
C VAL A 45 -36.01 8.83 24.73
N LYS A 46 -36.52 7.57 24.69
CA LYS A 46 -35.93 6.19 24.60
C LYS A 46 -37.06 5.13 24.44
N GLU A 47 -36.67 3.88 24.09
CA GLU A 47 -37.28 2.58 24.51
C GLU A 47 -38.76 2.23 24.16
N VAL A 48 -39.29 1.01 24.35
CA VAL A 48 -38.90 -0.40 24.01
C VAL A 48 -39.96 -1.35 24.64
N ASP A 49 -40.16 -2.54 24.05
CA ASP A 49 -40.87 -3.75 24.53
C ASP A 49 -41.65 -3.76 25.87
N LYS A 50 -42.84 -4.41 25.89
CA LYS A 50 -42.96 -5.81 26.38
C LYS A 50 -44.35 -6.48 26.34
N LEU A 51 -44.35 -7.68 25.75
CA LEU A 51 -44.84 -8.96 26.30
C LEU A 51 -45.99 -8.99 27.36
N ARG A 52 -47.15 -9.54 26.96
CA ARG A 52 -47.80 -10.80 27.47
C ARG A 52 -49.19 -10.93 26.80
N LYS A 53 -49.74 -12.09 26.40
CA LYS A 53 -49.59 -13.52 26.75
C LYS A 53 -50.32 -13.97 28.03
N VAL A 54 -51.58 -14.38 27.87
CA VAL A 54 -52.27 -15.61 28.35
C VAL A 54 -53.78 -15.43 28.08
N GLY A 55 -54.54 -16.50 27.85
CA GLY A 55 -56.01 -16.45 27.73
C GLY A 55 -56.64 -17.77 28.14
N ALA A 56 -57.97 -17.79 28.38
CA ALA A 56 -58.76 -19.00 28.63
C ALA A 56 -60.29 -18.75 28.56
N ILE A 57 -61.01 -19.66 27.88
CA ILE A 57 -62.28 -20.30 28.32
C ILE A 57 -63.58 -19.46 28.36
N ASP A 58 -64.45 -19.76 27.37
CA ASP A 58 -65.89 -20.06 27.43
C ASP A 58 -66.98 -19.10 28.00
N ARG A 59 -67.90 -18.74 27.08
CA ARG A 59 -69.37 -19.09 27.05
C ARG A 59 -70.48 -18.11 27.46
N ILE A 60 -71.46 -18.06 26.53
CA ILE A 60 -72.95 -18.14 26.67
C ILE A 60 -73.80 -16.84 26.53
N ASN A 61 -74.57 -16.84 25.43
CA ASN A 61 -75.89 -16.24 25.13
C ASN A 61 -76.08 -14.69 25.20
N GLU A 62 -77.06 -14.06 24.54
CA GLU A 62 -78.17 -14.45 23.61
C GLU A 62 -78.01 -13.74 22.23
N GLY A 63 -78.87 -13.76 21.19
CA GLY A 63 -80.15 -14.41 20.81
C GLY A 63 -80.52 -13.89 19.39
N GLU A 64 -80.83 -14.72 18.37
CA GLU A 64 -82.08 -15.44 18.04
C GLU A 64 -83.13 -14.65 17.19
N ALA A 65 -83.22 -14.96 15.88
CA ALA A 65 -84.33 -14.70 14.91
C ALA A 65 -84.02 -15.34 13.52
N VAL A 66 -84.44 -16.58 13.19
CA VAL A 66 -85.70 -17.02 12.53
C VAL A 66 -85.79 -16.88 10.97
N ASN A 67 -85.30 -17.91 10.26
CA ASN A 67 -85.93 -18.79 9.21
C ASN A 67 -87.18 -18.34 8.39
N SER A 68 -87.49 -18.80 7.14
CA SER A 68 -86.83 -19.71 6.15
C SER A 68 -87.63 -19.83 4.79
N LYS A 69 -87.14 -20.62 3.79
CA LYS A 69 -87.76 -21.10 2.50
C LYS A 69 -87.80 -20.10 1.31
N SER A 70 -87.76 -20.49 0.00
CA SER A 70 -87.40 -21.75 -0.71
C SER A 70 -87.19 -21.53 -2.26
N LEU A 71 -86.78 -22.58 -3.01
CA LEU A 71 -86.39 -22.62 -4.46
C LEU A 71 -87.48 -22.33 -5.52
N PRO A 72 -87.09 -21.96 -6.77
CA PRO A 72 -87.15 -22.84 -7.97
C PRO A 72 -85.80 -22.88 -8.75
N TYR A 73 -85.36 -23.88 -9.54
CA TYR A 73 -85.93 -24.79 -10.57
C TYR A 73 -85.85 -24.26 -12.03
N SER A 74 -85.04 -24.89 -12.90
CA SER A 74 -85.25 -25.00 -14.37
C SER A 74 -84.26 -25.96 -15.05
N ASP A 75 -84.77 -26.91 -15.85
CA ASP A 75 -84.08 -27.71 -16.88
C ASP A 75 -84.86 -27.55 -18.20
N THR A 76 -84.20 -27.43 -19.37
CA THR A 76 -84.64 -27.90 -20.73
C THR A 76 -83.73 -27.35 -21.86
N VAL A 77 -83.08 -28.19 -22.69
CA VAL A 77 -83.50 -28.79 -23.99
C VAL A 77 -83.31 -27.89 -25.25
N THR A 78 -82.26 -28.23 -26.02
CA THR A 78 -82.01 -28.24 -27.50
C THR A 78 -82.90 -27.41 -28.48
N PRO A 79 -82.34 -26.85 -29.59
CA PRO A 79 -82.18 -27.68 -30.82
C PRO A 79 -81.02 -27.35 -31.82
N SER A 80 -80.52 -28.42 -32.45
CA SER A 80 -80.13 -28.62 -33.88
C SER A 80 -79.15 -27.71 -34.67
N SER A 81 -78.31 -28.41 -35.45
CA SER A 81 -77.67 -28.03 -36.75
C SER A 81 -76.48 -27.03 -36.74
N SER A 82 -75.40 -27.19 -37.53
CA SER A 82 -75.06 -28.26 -38.50
C SER A 82 -73.55 -28.54 -38.62
N ASP A 83 -73.21 -29.81 -38.89
CA ASP A 83 -71.97 -30.30 -39.53
C ASP A 83 -71.73 -29.65 -40.94
N PRO A 84 -70.59 -29.81 -41.67
CA PRO A 84 -69.70 -30.98 -41.62
C PRO A 84 -68.16 -30.80 -41.76
N ASN A 85 -67.45 -31.91 -41.45
CA ASN A 85 -66.16 -32.43 -41.98
C ASN A 85 -64.94 -32.42 -41.01
N VAL A 86 -64.17 -33.52 -40.85
CA VAL A 86 -64.32 -34.90 -41.35
C VAL A 86 -63.61 -35.94 -40.43
N LEU A 87 -64.19 -37.16 -40.40
CA LEU A 87 -63.75 -38.47 -39.87
C LEU A 87 -62.69 -38.65 -38.73
N LYS A 88 -63.22 -39.23 -37.65
CA LYS A 88 -62.66 -40.24 -36.70
C LYS A 88 -61.55 -41.18 -37.23
N LEU A 89 -60.70 -41.65 -36.30
CA LEU A 89 -60.36 -43.08 -36.06
C LEU A 89 -60.18 -43.29 -34.53
N PRO A 90 -59.97 -44.51 -33.95
CA PRO A 90 -60.67 -44.90 -32.72
C PRO A 90 -59.80 -44.97 -31.46
N ALA A 91 -60.47 -45.14 -30.31
CA ALA A 91 -59.85 -45.26 -29.00
C ALA A 91 -59.18 -46.63 -28.75
N LEU A 92 -58.16 -46.64 -27.89
CA LEU A 92 -57.69 -47.83 -27.17
C LEU A 92 -57.75 -47.54 -25.67
N GLN A 93 -58.28 -48.50 -24.90
CA GLN A 93 -58.39 -48.41 -23.45
C GLN A 93 -57.00 -48.49 -22.80
N GLN A 94 -56.70 -47.61 -21.85
CA GLN A 94 -55.58 -47.81 -20.94
C GLN A 94 -56.09 -48.14 -19.53
N ASN A 95 -55.64 -49.27 -18.99
CA ASN A 95 -56.23 -49.89 -17.82
C ASN A 95 -55.95 -49.14 -16.52
N ARG A 96 -57.00 -48.86 -15.73
CA ARG A 96 -56.88 -48.55 -14.31
C ARG A 96 -56.20 -49.72 -13.58
N ARG A 97 -55.03 -49.48 -12.97
CA ARG A 97 -54.60 -50.11 -11.71
C ARG A 97 -53.81 -49.12 -10.87
N LEU A 98 -53.99 -49.19 -9.55
CA LEU A 98 -53.26 -48.43 -8.53
C LEU A 98 -53.34 -46.90 -8.66
N ALA A 99 -54.55 -46.37 -8.49
CA ALA A 99 -54.67 -45.13 -7.74
C ALA A 99 -54.32 -45.43 -6.27
N VAL A 100 -53.41 -44.65 -5.69
CA VAL A 100 -53.21 -44.56 -4.25
C VAL A 100 -53.61 -43.15 -3.88
N ASP A 101 -54.64 -43.00 -3.05
CA ASP A 101 -55.14 -41.70 -2.64
C ASP A 101 -54.11 -40.98 -1.76
N LEU A 102 -53.37 -40.06 -2.38
CA LEU A 102 -52.69 -39.00 -1.66
C LEU A 102 -53.71 -37.89 -1.42
N ALA A 103 -54.35 -37.91 -0.26
CA ALA A 103 -55.10 -36.78 0.23
C ALA A 103 -54.18 -35.55 0.27
N PHE A 104 -54.58 -34.48 -0.43
CA PHE A 104 -53.94 -33.18 -0.29
C PHE A 104 -54.43 -32.56 1.03
N ASP A 105 -53.53 -32.54 2.00
CA ASP A 105 -53.70 -31.89 3.29
C ASP A 105 -53.27 -30.42 3.10
N ASP A 106 -54.22 -29.52 2.82
CA ASP A 106 -53.97 -28.16 2.31
C ASP A 106 -53.38 -27.18 3.36
N ASP A 107 -53.25 -27.61 4.62
CA ASP A 107 -52.61 -26.83 5.68
C ASP A 107 -51.08 -26.82 5.53
N ALA A 108 -50.55 -25.73 4.97
CA ALA A 108 -49.11 -25.47 4.91
C ALA A 108 -48.48 -25.57 6.32
N PRO A 109 -47.57 -26.54 6.58
CA PRO A 109 -47.20 -26.89 7.94
C PRO A 109 -46.47 -25.73 8.62
N SER A 110 -46.99 -25.32 9.79
CA SER A 110 -46.44 -24.18 10.54
C SER A 110 -44.93 -24.27 10.70
N ALA A 111 -44.25 -23.13 10.60
CA ALA A 111 -42.78 -23.07 10.64
C ALA A 111 -42.19 -23.76 11.88
N TRP A 112 -42.92 -23.77 12.99
CA TRP A 112 -42.55 -24.49 14.22
C TRP A 112 -42.66 -26.01 14.09
N ALA A 113 -43.70 -26.54 13.43
CA ALA A 113 -43.82 -27.98 13.14
C ALA A 113 -42.76 -28.44 12.13
N LEU A 114 -42.48 -27.62 11.12
CA LEU A 114 -41.45 -27.86 10.11
C LEU A 114 -40.05 -27.89 10.78
N LEU A 115 -39.74 -26.89 11.60
CA LEU A 115 -38.49 -26.83 12.37
C LEU A 115 -38.37 -28.00 13.37
N ARG A 116 -39.46 -28.39 14.06
CA ARG A 116 -39.47 -29.56 14.95
C ARG A 116 -39.19 -30.86 14.19
N ARG A 117 -39.77 -31.05 13.00
CA ARG A 117 -39.53 -32.21 12.12
C ARG A 117 -38.07 -32.24 11.62
N VAL A 118 -37.52 -31.09 11.20
CA VAL A 118 -36.11 -30.97 10.80
C VAL A 118 -35.16 -31.25 11.97
N THR A 119 -35.37 -30.65 13.14
CA THR A 119 -34.51 -30.91 14.32
C THR A 119 -34.56 -32.36 14.79
N HIS A 120 -35.71 -33.03 14.69
CA HIS A 120 -35.81 -34.46 14.99
C HIS A 120 -35.04 -35.31 13.97
N ASN A 121 -35.18 -35.04 12.67
CA ASN A 121 -34.44 -35.75 11.62
C ASN A 121 -32.93 -35.51 11.75
N VAL A 122 -32.49 -34.29 12.05
CA VAL A 122 -31.07 -33.95 12.34
C VAL A 122 -30.57 -34.71 13.56
N TRP A 123 -31.34 -34.80 14.65
CA TRP A 123 -30.94 -35.52 15.87
C TRP A 123 -30.85 -37.04 15.65
N MET A 124 -31.75 -37.61 14.85
CA MET A 124 -31.70 -39.03 14.46
C MET A 124 -30.54 -39.31 13.48
N SER A 125 -30.22 -38.38 12.58
CA SER A 125 -29.02 -38.46 11.74
C SER A 125 -27.73 -38.34 12.57
N LEU A 126 -27.73 -37.52 13.63
CA LEU A 126 -26.65 -37.42 14.61
C LEU A 126 -26.34 -38.75 15.31
N LYS A 127 -27.36 -39.59 15.60
CA LYS A 127 -27.13 -40.97 16.08
C LYS A 127 -26.47 -41.88 15.04
N MET A 128 -26.67 -41.61 13.75
CA MET A 128 -26.04 -42.35 12.64
C MET A 128 -24.62 -41.87 12.29
N THR A 129 -24.07 -40.86 12.99
CA THR A 129 -22.70 -40.36 12.75
C THR A 129 -21.63 -41.46 12.75
N ARG A 130 -21.72 -42.46 13.64
CA ARG A 130 -20.78 -43.61 13.65
C ARG A 130 -20.87 -44.44 12.36
N LEU A 131 -22.07 -44.58 11.78
CA LEU A 131 -22.27 -45.23 10.49
C LEU A 131 -21.63 -44.39 9.36
N PHE A 132 -21.97 -43.10 9.28
CA PHE A 132 -21.42 -42.20 8.25
C PHE A 132 -19.89 -42.11 8.31
N LEU A 133 -19.30 -42.05 9.51
CA LEU A 133 -17.85 -42.04 9.68
C LEU A 133 -17.21 -43.37 9.26
N SER A 134 -17.86 -44.51 9.51
CA SER A 134 -17.37 -45.82 9.04
C SER A 134 -17.45 -45.98 7.52
N LEU A 135 -18.50 -45.44 6.89
CA LEU A 135 -18.65 -45.38 5.43
C LEU A 135 -17.59 -44.46 4.80
N ALA A 136 -17.37 -43.28 5.39
CA ALA A 136 -16.31 -42.36 4.98
C ALA A 136 -14.92 -43.01 5.08
N TRP A 137 -14.65 -43.75 6.17
CA TRP A 137 -13.36 -44.43 6.35
C TRP A 137 -13.13 -45.57 5.34
N ALA A 138 -14.18 -46.29 4.95
CA ALA A 138 -14.13 -47.25 3.86
C ALA A 138 -13.87 -46.56 2.50
N ASP A 139 -14.49 -45.40 2.25
CA ASP A 139 -14.25 -44.58 1.06
C ASP A 139 -12.78 -44.15 0.97
N ILE A 140 -12.22 -43.60 2.06
CA ILE A 140 -10.81 -43.19 2.17
C ILE A 140 -9.87 -44.34 1.82
N LYS A 141 -10.13 -45.55 2.34
CA LYS A 141 -9.30 -46.73 2.09
C LYS A 141 -9.35 -47.20 0.62
N THR A 142 -10.43 -46.92 -0.10
CA THR A 142 -10.54 -47.22 -1.55
C THR A 142 -10.06 -46.09 -2.46
N ARG A 143 -10.03 -44.84 -1.97
CA ARG A 143 -9.76 -43.63 -2.78
C ARG A 143 -8.67 -42.74 -2.18
N THR A 144 -7.60 -43.37 -1.69
CA THR A 144 -6.45 -42.72 -1.02
C THR A 144 -5.89 -41.52 -1.79
N CYS A 145 -5.75 -41.59 -3.11
CA CYS A 145 -5.29 -40.47 -3.93
C CYS A 145 -6.21 -39.23 -3.83
N SER A 146 -7.54 -39.43 -3.93
CA SER A 146 -8.51 -38.32 -3.80
C SER A 146 -8.50 -37.72 -2.40
N TYR A 147 -8.38 -38.55 -1.37
CA TYR A 147 -8.21 -38.11 0.02
C TYR A 147 -6.94 -37.26 0.19
N CYS A 148 -5.79 -37.70 -0.33
CA CYS A 148 -4.54 -36.94 -0.25
C CYS A 148 -4.63 -35.59 -0.98
N LEU A 149 -5.27 -35.52 -2.16
CA LEU A 149 -5.47 -34.27 -2.89
C LEU A 149 -6.36 -33.28 -2.12
N GLY A 150 -7.44 -33.77 -1.49
CA GLY A 150 -8.27 -32.95 -0.60
C GLY A 150 -7.53 -32.50 0.65
N PHE A 151 -6.75 -33.38 1.27
CA PHE A 151 -5.95 -33.09 2.46
C PHE A 151 -4.88 -32.00 2.18
N PHE A 152 -4.03 -32.18 1.16
CA PHE A 152 -2.94 -31.24 0.88
C PHE A 152 -3.43 -29.87 0.41
N SER A 153 -4.51 -29.80 -0.37
CA SER A 153 -5.09 -28.51 -0.80
C SER A 153 -5.61 -27.69 0.38
N VAL A 154 -6.32 -28.31 1.33
CA VAL A 154 -6.79 -27.63 2.56
C VAL A 154 -5.61 -27.24 3.46
N LEU A 155 -4.62 -28.12 3.61
CA LEU A 155 -3.43 -27.88 4.42
C LEU A 155 -2.66 -26.64 3.94
N ILE A 156 -2.43 -26.50 2.63
CA ILE A 156 -1.73 -25.35 2.05
C ILE A 156 -2.50 -24.05 2.30
N VAL A 157 -3.82 -24.06 2.14
CA VAL A 157 -4.66 -22.86 2.36
C VAL A 157 -4.61 -22.44 3.82
N VAL A 158 -4.75 -23.37 4.77
CA VAL A 158 -4.67 -23.07 6.22
C VAL A 158 -3.27 -22.55 6.59
N LEU A 159 -2.21 -23.21 6.10
CA LEU A 159 -0.82 -22.80 6.31
C LEU A 159 -0.53 -21.40 5.79
N LEU A 160 -1.01 -21.07 4.58
CA LEU A 160 -0.82 -19.76 3.98
C LEU A 160 -1.66 -18.69 4.66
N CYS A 161 -2.91 -18.98 5.06
CA CYS A 161 -3.73 -18.07 5.87
C CYS A 161 -3.04 -17.73 7.20
N VAL A 162 -2.48 -18.73 7.90
CA VAL A 162 -1.66 -18.50 9.11
C VAL A 162 -0.48 -17.59 8.80
N LEU A 163 0.30 -17.91 7.77
CA LEU A 163 1.54 -17.20 7.45
C LEU A 163 1.26 -15.74 7.01
N MET A 164 0.47 -15.54 5.95
CA MET A 164 0.17 -14.21 5.38
C MET A 164 -0.50 -13.27 6.37
N ILE A 165 -1.46 -13.75 7.18
CA ILE A 165 -2.16 -12.89 8.14
C ILE A 165 -1.24 -12.53 9.32
N SER A 166 -0.37 -13.45 9.77
CA SER A 166 0.61 -13.13 10.82
C SER A 166 1.63 -12.09 10.33
N ILE A 167 2.08 -12.19 9.08
CA ILE A 167 2.94 -11.18 8.44
C ILE A 167 2.23 -9.83 8.39
N LEU A 168 0.98 -9.78 7.91
CA LEU A 168 0.18 -8.55 7.81
C LEU A 168 0.01 -7.85 9.17
N VAL A 169 -0.17 -8.62 10.26
CA VAL A 169 -0.26 -8.07 11.63
C VAL A 169 1.05 -7.44 12.09
N HIS A 170 2.21 -7.90 11.63
CA HIS A 170 3.52 -7.38 12.04
C HIS A 170 4.12 -6.33 11.09
N MET A 171 3.55 -6.12 9.90
CA MET A 171 3.95 -5.04 8.98
C MET A 171 4.02 -3.63 9.62
N PRO A 172 3.11 -3.22 10.55
CA PRO A 172 3.26 -1.94 11.24
C PRO A 172 4.54 -1.81 12.08
N ILE A 173 5.09 -2.93 12.59
CA ILE A 173 6.34 -2.95 13.35
C ILE A 173 7.54 -2.77 12.41
N LEU A 174 7.49 -3.33 11.20
CA LEU A 174 8.48 -3.07 10.15
C LEU A 174 8.49 -1.59 9.74
N PHE A 175 7.32 -0.98 9.56
CA PHE A 175 7.22 0.45 9.24
C PHE A 175 7.61 1.36 10.40
N LEU A 176 7.42 0.93 11.65
CA LEU A 176 7.97 1.63 12.81
C LEU A 176 9.50 1.55 12.79
N ARG A 177 10.09 0.36 12.59
CA ARG A 177 11.56 0.21 12.57
C ARG A 177 12.25 1.03 11.45
N LEU A 178 11.67 1.08 10.25
CA LEU A 178 12.14 1.97 9.16
C LEU A 178 11.97 3.47 9.50
N SER A 179 10.94 3.82 10.27
CA SER A 179 10.74 5.18 10.80
C SER A 179 11.77 5.51 11.89
N GLU A 180 12.14 4.55 12.73
CA GLU A 180 13.16 4.73 13.78
C GLU A 180 14.59 4.82 13.22
N GLU A 181 14.86 4.12 12.11
CA GLU A 181 16.13 4.17 11.39
C GLU A 181 16.40 5.55 10.74
N THR A 182 15.33 6.26 10.34
CA THR A 182 15.42 7.58 9.68
C THR A 182 15.07 8.78 10.58
N HIS A 183 14.29 8.58 11.64
CA HIS A 183 13.80 9.64 12.55
C HIS A 183 14.10 9.39 14.05
N GLY A 184 14.89 8.36 14.38
CA GLY A 184 15.33 8.01 15.74
C GLY A 184 14.35 7.12 16.52
N GLU A 185 14.80 6.45 17.59
CA GLU A 185 14.02 5.48 18.38
C GLU A 185 12.98 6.07 19.36
N PHE A 186 12.68 7.38 19.32
CA PHE A 186 11.84 8.09 20.30
C PHE A 186 10.44 8.48 19.77
N ASP A 187 9.42 8.57 20.63
CA ASP A 187 8.03 8.79 20.21
C ASP A 187 7.59 10.27 20.23
N LEU A 188 8.12 11.04 21.18
CA LEU A 188 7.83 12.47 21.39
C LEU A 188 9.10 13.20 21.82
N VAL A 189 9.42 14.32 21.17
CA VAL A 189 10.40 15.31 21.66
C VAL A 189 9.66 16.54 22.11
N ILE A 190 10.10 17.07 23.25
CA ILE A 190 9.62 18.29 23.87
C ILE A 190 10.77 19.29 23.88
N GLY A 191 10.55 20.48 23.32
CA GLY A 191 11.53 21.57 23.27
C GLY A 191 10.94 22.87 23.86
N PRO A 192 11.76 23.88 24.17
CA PRO A 192 11.26 25.17 24.64
C PRO A 192 10.51 25.92 23.53
N GLY A 193 9.73 26.92 23.94
CA GLY A 193 9.02 27.86 23.08
C GLY A 193 7.81 27.27 22.33
N SER A 194 6.94 28.12 21.78
CA SER A 194 5.85 27.71 20.86
C SER A 194 5.14 28.94 20.34
N VAL A 195 4.36 29.61 21.20
CA VAL A 195 3.85 30.97 20.97
C VAL A 195 4.75 32.00 21.67
N MET A 196 5.47 31.57 22.71
CA MET A 196 6.53 32.35 23.35
C MET A 196 7.86 32.03 22.65
N SER A 197 8.36 32.94 21.81
CA SER A 197 9.57 32.75 20.98
C SER A 197 10.90 33.06 21.69
N LYS A 198 10.87 33.30 23.00
CA LYS A 198 12.04 33.69 23.82
C LYS A 198 12.43 32.66 24.91
N ALA A 199 11.83 31.47 24.89
CA ALA A 199 12.22 30.41 25.82
C ALA A 199 13.37 29.60 25.22
N THR A 200 14.46 29.43 25.98
CA THR A 200 15.73 28.82 25.53
C THR A 200 16.02 27.47 26.18
N GLY A 201 15.34 27.09 27.28
CA GLY A 201 15.51 25.79 27.94
C GLY A 201 14.26 25.33 28.70
N ILE A 202 14.27 24.07 29.16
CA ILE A 202 13.21 23.40 29.91
C ILE A 202 13.71 22.99 31.29
N ASN A 203 12.92 23.27 32.32
CA ASN A 203 13.15 22.68 33.63
C ASN A 203 12.67 21.21 33.67
N TYR A 204 13.61 20.27 33.54
CA TYR A 204 13.35 18.83 33.59
C TYR A 204 13.13 18.32 35.03
N THR A 205 13.61 19.03 36.06
CA THR A 205 13.31 18.70 37.46
C THR A 205 11.79 18.69 37.73
N ARG A 206 11.05 19.71 37.24
CA ARG A 206 9.57 19.74 37.26
C ARG A 206 8.92 18.64 36.43
N ILE A 207 9.57 18.18 35.35
CA ILE A 207 9.07 17.06 34.55
C ILE A 207 9.20 15.75 35.33
N LYS A 208 10.30 15.53 36.08
CA LYS A 208 10.44 14.38 36.99
C LYS A 208 9.43 14.41 38.14
N GLU A 209 9.06 15.57 38.66
CA GLU A 209 8.00 15.71 39.67
C GLU A 209 6.61 15.33 39.12
N LEU A 210 6.28 15.77 37.90
CA LEU A 210 4.99 15.50 37.25
C LEU A 210 4.87 14.06 36.71
N PHE A 211 5.97 13.51 36.23
CA PHE A 211 6.06 12.17 35.64
C PHE A 211 7.21 11.39 36.32
N PRO A 212 7.02 10.92 37.57
CA PRO A 212 8.04 10.18 38.30
C PRO A 212 8.39 8.89 37.57
N GLU A 213 9.59 8.36 37.81
CA GLU A 213 10.11 7.16 37.13
C GLU A 213 9.29 5.88 37.40
N SER A 214 8.38 5.92 38.38
CA SER A 214 7.39 4.89 38.70
C SER A 214 6.08 4.98 37.89
N ASP A 215 5.85 6.03 37.09
CA ASP A 215 4.67 6.15 36.21
C ASP A 215 4.80 5.17 35.02
N PRO A 216 3.91 4.17 34.90
CA PRO A 216 4.04 3.13 33.87
C PRO A 216 3.68 3.61 32.45
N ASN A 217 3.13 4.82 32.29
CA ASN A 217 2.72 5.40 31.00
C ASN A 217 3.64 6.53 30.53
N TYR A 218 4.18 7.33 31.46
CA TYR A 218 4.88 8.58 31.16
C TYR A 218 6.28 8.71 31.81
N GLY A 219 6.64 7.84 32.76
CA GLY A 219 7.90 7.93 33.50
C GLY A 219 9.19 7.65 32.68
N TYR A 220 9.05 7.32 31.40
CA TYR A 220 10.16 7.09 30.46
C TYR A 220 10.51 8.37 29.71
N SER A 221 11.39 9.17 30.31
CA SER A 221 11.98 10.37 29.72
C SER A 221 13.48 10.50 30.04
N ALA A 222 14.17 11.27 29.20
CA ALA A 222 15.54 11.73 29.42
C ALA A 222 15.75 13.15 28.83
N PRO A 223 16.60 13.99 29.44
CA PRO A 223 16.96 15.30 28.92
C PRO A 223 18.16 15.21 27.96
N ARG A 224 18.32 16.21 27.10
CA ARG A 224 19.57 16.51 26.39
C ARG A 224 19.80 18.03 26.37
N PHE A 225 21.07 18.43 26.39
CA PHE A 225 21.44 19.71 25.77
C PHE A 225 21.70 19.46 24.29
N LEU A 226 21.24 20.37 23.45
CA LEU A 226 21.44 20.37 22.01
C LEU A 226 21.89 21.77 21.64
N ASP A 227 23.08 21.89 21.08
CA ASP A 227 23.72 23.16 20.78
C ASP A 227 24.71 22.98 19.63
N MET A 228 25.22 24.06 19.03
CA MET A 228 26.13 23.98 17.88
C MET A 228 27.43 24.73 18.18
N TYR A 229 28.56 24.02 18.15
CA TYR A 229 29.89 24.57 18.41
C TYR A 229 30.81 24.34 17.20
N MET A 230 31.85 25.17 17.09
CA MET A 230 32.97 24.89 16.21
C MET A 230 33.96 23.98 16.93
N ALA A 231 34.39 22.90 16.29
CA ALA A 231 35.41 22.00 16.78
C ALA A 231 36.71 22.18 15.98
N ARG A 232 37.86 22.18 16.66
CA ARG A 232 39.17 22.14 16.01
C ARG A 232 40.14 21.23 16.78
N THR A 233 41.04 20.54 16.08
CA THR A 233 42.04 19.69 16.75
C THR A 233 43.10 20.52 17.47
N ALA A 234 43.58 20.06 18.62
CA ALA A 234 44.74 20.67 19.27
C ALA A 234 46.00 20.59 18.37
N ARG A 235 46.09 19.56 17.50
CA ARG A 235 47.17 19.39 16.51
C ARG A 235 47.26 20.54 15.50
N SER A 236 46.17 21.26 15.24
CA SER A 236 46.14 22.45 14.36
C SER A 236 46.71 23.73 15.01
N CYS A 237 46.91 23.73 16.34
CA CYS A 237 47.34 24.87 17.15
C CYS A 237 48.71 24.58 17.81
N PRO A 238 49.83 24.48 17.06
CA PRO A 238 51.14 24.32 17.67
C PRO A 238 51.46 25.47 18.64
N ASP A 239 52.22 25.16 19.69
CA ASP A 239 52.76 26.08 20.69
C ASP A 239 51.76 26.92 21.52
N LYS A 240 50.44 26.66 21.44
CA LYS A 240 49.42 27.24 22.35
C LYS A 240 48.75 26.17 23.23
N ASN A 241 48.80 26.33 24.56
CA ASN A 241 47.84 25.66 25.47
C ASN A 241 46.50 26.40 25.50
N VAL A 242 45.42 25.72 25.90
CA VAL A 242 44.04 26.26 25.95
C VAL A 242 43.93 27.60 26.67
N THR A 243 44.58 27.75 27.83
CA THR A 243 44.60 29.02 28.59
C THR A 243 45.38 30.14 27.89
N GLN A 244 46.29 29.80 26.98
CA GLN A 244 47.03 30.74 26.12
C GLN A 244 46.30 30.99 24.79
N MET A 245 45.31 30.17 24.41
CA MET A 245 44.50 30.38 23.21
C MET A 245 43.67 31.65 23.30
N TRP A 246 43.12 31.95 24.49
CA TRP A 246 42.40 33.18 24.85
C TRP A 246 43.17 34.50 24.70
N TYR A 247 44.48 34.46 24.46
CA TYR A 247 45.33 35.64 24.38
C TYR A 247 45.95 35.82 22.99
N ASN A 248 46.00 37.08 22.56
CA ASN A 248 46.74 37.54 21.40
C ASN A 248 48.25 37.51 21.65
N ALA A 249 49.05 37.64 20.58
CA ALA A 249 50.51 37.74 20.68
C ALA A 249 50.97 38.93 21.54
N ASP A 250 50.16 40.00 21.61
CA ASP A 250 50.41 41.21 22.41
C ASP A 250 49.98 41.07 23.89
N GLY A 251 49.44 39.91 24.30
CA GLY A 251 49.02 39.63 25.68
C GLY A 251 47.64 40.18 26.07
N SER A 252 46.90 40.80 25.14
CA SER A 252 45.47 41.12 25.32
C SER A 252 44.59 39.87 25.23
N VAL A 253 43.49 39.84 25.98
CA VAL A 253 42.40 38.86 25.76
C VAL A 253 41.72 39.19 24.44
N CYS A 254 41.26 38.19 23.70
CA CYS A 254 40.49 38.41 22.47
C CYS A 254 39.05 38.86 22.76
N ASP A 255 38.58 39.92 22.11
CA ASP A 255 37.17 40.34 22.12
C ASP A 255 36.27 39.38 21.32
N ASP A 256 36.86 38.66 20.35
CA ASP A 256 36.20 37.70 19.46
C ASP A 256 36.95 36.35 19.49
N ILE A 257 36.20 35.26 19.59
CA ILE A 257 36.71 33.89 19.63
C ILE A 257 37.37 33.49 18.30
N ASP A 258 36.81 33.92 17.16
CA ASP A 258 37.33 33.51 15.85
C ASP A 258 38.64 34.23 15.52
N LEU A 259 38.77 35.51 15.90
CA LEU A 259 40.05 36.24 15.87
C LEU A 259 41.13 35.54 16.70
N CYS A 260 40.75 34.98 17.85
CA CYS A 260 41.64 34.22 18.73
C CYS A 260 42.15 32.90 18.09
N MET A 261 41.29 32.23 17.32
CA MET A 261 41.57 30.95 16.66
C MET A 261 42.24 31.09 15.27
N ASN A 262 42.34 32.30 14.71
CA ASN A 262 43.07 32.58 13.46
C ASN A 262 44.58 32.25 13.52
N GLY A 263 45.15 32.09 14.72
CA GLY A 263 46.54 31.64 14.88
C GLY A 263 46.77 30.14 14.62
N CYS A 264 45.71 29.35 14.41
CA CYS A 264 45.78 27.91 14.15
C CYS A 264 45.51 27.58 12.68
N PHE A 265 46.07 26.47 12.19
CA PHE A 265 45.85 26.01 10.80
C PHE A 265 44.35 25.82 10.51
N SER A 266 43.91 26.29 9.34
CA SER A 266 42.52 26.16 8.86
C SER A 266 42.14 24.72 8.53
N ASN A 267 43.10 23.90 8.10
CA ASN A 267 42.92 22.46 7.97
C ASN A 267 42.71 21.84 9.37
N GLY A 268 41.48 21.47 9.69
CA GLY A 268 41.12 20.79 10.93
C GLY A 268 39.96 21.40 11.73
N THR A 269 39.15 22.28 11.13
CA THR A 269 37.88 22.75 11.69
C THR A 269 36.68 21.92 11.22
N ALA A 270 35.70 21.72 12.11
CA ALA A 270 34.38 21.20 11.75
C ALA A 270 33.28 21.86 12.61
N ALA A 271 32.17 22.25 12.00
CA ALA A 271 30.97 22.62 12.73
C ALA A 271 30.26 21.35 13.24
N VAL A 272 30.05 21.24 14.55
CA VAL A 272 29.49 20.05 15.20
C VAL A 272 28.26 20.39 16.06
N ASP A 273 27.22 19.57 15.93
CA ASP A 273 26.09 19.58 16.84
C ASP A 273 26.52 18.85 18.13
N LEU A 274 26.62 19.59 19.24
CA LEU A 274 26.91 19.05 20.56
C LEU A 274 25.63 18.49 21.18
N MET A 275 25.73 17.25 21.67
CA MET A 275 24.65 16.54 22.35
C MET A 275 25.13 16.08 23.73
N ALA A 276 24.73 16.79 24.77
CA ALA A 276 25.01 16.34 26.14
C ALA A 276 23.92 15.34 26.58
N ILE A 277 24.32 14.13 26.97
CA ILE A 277 23.41 12.99 27.17
C ILE A 277 23.47 12.46 28.61
N ASP A 278 22.30 12.22 29.23
CA ASP A 278 22.21 11.41 30.44
C ASP A 278 22.12 9.93 30.05
N ALA A 279 23.28 9.27 29.99
CA ALA A 279 23.38 7.86 29.61
C ALA A 279 22.58 6.94 30.55
N THR A 280 22.39 7.32 31.82
CA THR A 280 21.64 6.52 32.80
C THR A 280 20.14 6.59 32.52
N ALA A 281 19.62 7.78 32.21
CA ALA A 281 18.22 7.98 31.86
C ALA A 281 17.87 7.34 30.50
N GLU A 282 18.77 7.43 29.50
CA GLU A 282 18.55 6.78 28.20
C GLU A 282 18.62 5.24 28.28
N ALA A 283 19.57 4.68 29.02
CA ALA A 283 19.64 3.23 29.24
C ALA A 283 18.37 2.69 29.94
N ARG A 284 17.83 3.44 30.92
CA ARG A 284 16.56 3.13 31.60
C ARG A 284 15.36 3.11 30.65
N MET A 285 15.34 3.95 29.61
CA MET A 285 14.33 3.90 28.55
C MET A 285 14.58 2.79 27.51
N GLY A 286 15.79 2.23 27.47
CA GLY A 286 16.24 1.36 26.38
C GLY A 286 16.34 2.10 25.04
N PHE A 287 16.81 3.35 25.06
CA PHE A 287 16.94 4.22 23.88
C PHE A 287 18.33 4.06 23.24
N GLY A 288 18.38 3.62 21.98
CA GLY A 288 19.62 3.30 21.28
C GLY A 288 20.19 1.97 21.76
N LYS A 289 19.43 0.89 21.61
CA LYS A 289 19.77 -0.43 22.20
C LYS A 289 21.09 -1.04 21.73
N ASP A 290 21.56 -0.64 20.55
CA ASP A 290 22.81 -1.13 19.96
C ASP A 290 24.01 -0.19 20.30
N TYR A 291 23.78 0.90 21.04
CA TYR A 291 24.79 1.87 21.47
C TYR A 291 25.49 1.37 22.74
N ASN A 292 26.68 0.78 22.58
CA ASN A 292 27.42 0.10 23.65
C ASN A 292 28.71 0.87 24.06
N GLU A 293 28.69 2.20 23.94
CA GLU A 293 29.81 3.07 24.30
C GLU A 293 29.92 3.28 25.82
N THR A 294 31.12 3.66 26.29
CA THR A 294 31.39 3.95 27.71
C THR A 294 30.69 5.22 28.20
N THR A 295 30.28 5.23 29.47
CA THR A 295 29.82 6.44 30.16
C THR A 295 30.95 7.46 30.25
N LEU A 296 30.72 8.67 29.73
CA LEU A 296 31.72 9.74 29.69
C LEU A 296 31.85 10.45 31.04
N ASN A 297 33.09 10.76 31.40
CA ASN A 297 33.44 11.60 32.53
C ASN A 297 33.63 13.07 32.08
N GLU A 298 34.00 13.94 33.02
CA GLU A 298 34.35 15.33 32.75
C GLU A 298 35.59 15.41 31.83
N GLY A 299 35.59 16.31 30.84
CA GLY A 299 36.65 16.44 29.85
C GLY A 299 36.73 15.31 28.80
N GLU A 300 35.76 14.40 28.73
CA GLU A 300 35.71 13.29 27.76
C GLU A 300 34.57 13.46 26.73
N LEU A 301 34.83 13.15 25.46
CA LEU A 301 33.82 13.14 24.39
C LEU A 301 33.83 11.88 23.52
N ILE A 302 32.72 11.66 22.82
CA ILE A 302 32.59 10.71 21.69
C ILE A 302 32.29 11.53 20.42
N LEU A 303 32.95 11.18 19.32
CA LEU A 303 32.97 11.95 18.08
C LEU A 303 32.30 11.19 16.93
N SER A 304 31.59 11.86 16.02
CA SER A 304 31.15 11.22 14.77
C SER A 304 32.30 11.03 13.78
N HIS A 305 32.27 9.94 13.00
CA HIS A 305 33.30 9.63 12.02
C HIS A 305 33.47 10.77 10.99
N ARG A 306 32.38 11.33 10.46
CA ARG A 306 32.43 12.53 9.61
C ARG A 306 33.11 13.71 10.29
N ALA A 307 32.81 14.01 11.54
CA ALA A 307 33.48 15.08 12.28
C ALA A 307 34.99 14.81 12.46
N ALA A 308 35.39 13.56 12.69
CA ALA A 308 36.80 13.14 12.77
C ALA A 308 37.56 13.32 11.44
N VAL A 309 36.90 13.02 10.31
CA VAL A 309 37.47 13.21 8.96
C VAL A 309 37.62 14.69 8.62
N LEU A 310 36.57 15.50 8.83
CA LEU A 310 36.59 16.95 8.58
C LEU A 310 37.67 17.67 9.40
N MET A 311 37.90 17.23 10.64
CA MET A 311 38.98 17.72 11.50
C MET A 311 40.39 17.21 11.14
N GLY A 312 40.57 16.59 9.97
CA GLY A 312 41.88 16.17 9.46
C GLY A 312 42.34 14.81 9.97
N GLY A 313 41.42 13.88 10.21
CA GLY A 313 41.71 12.51 10.63
C GLY A 313 42.09 12.42 12.11
N VAL A 314 41.15 12.74 13.00
CA VAL A 314 41.34 12.64 14.46
C VAL A 314 41.36 11.18 14.91
N ASP A 315 42.27 10.84 15.81
CA ASP A 315 42.42 9.50 16.39
C ASP A 315 41.85 9.42 17.82
N VAL A 316 41.52 8.20 18.27
CA VAL A 316 41.11 7.98 19.66
C VAL A 316 42.28 8.30 20.61
N GLY A 317 42.04 9.20 21.55
CA GLY A 317 43.03 9.71 22.49
C GLY A 317 43.54 11.13 22.18
N ASP A 318 43.28 11.68 20.98
CA ASP A 318 43.54 13.09 20.66
C ASP A 318 42.73 14.05 21.54
N THR A 319 43.14 15.32 21.56
CA THR A 319 42.39 16.42 22.18
C THR A 319 41.79 17.35 21.12
N ILE A 320 40.51 17.65 21.28
CA ILE A 320 39.72 18.57 20.45
C ILE A 320 39.30 19.75 21.32
N ILE A 321 39.19 20.93 20.71
CA ILE A 321 38.74 22.14 21.37
C ILE A 321 37.42 22.55 20.72
N LEU A 322 36.36 22.61 21.53
CA LEU A 322 35.04 23.10 21.13
C LEU A 322 34.91 24.56 21.54
N TYR A 323 34.48 25.43 20.62
CA TYR A 323 34.41 26.86 20.87
C TYR A 323 33.16 27.51 20.26
N GLY A 324 32.68 28.58 20.89
CA GLY A 324 31.45 29.29 20.52
C GLY A 324 30.84 30.07 21.69
N ASP A 325 29.60 30.55 21.51
CA ASP A 325 28.80 31.22 22.55
C ASP A 325 27.86 30.22 23.25
N ALA A 326 28.06 30.00 24.55
CA ALA A 326 27.25 29.08 25.34
C ALA A 326 25.93 29.66 25.86
N GLN A 327 25.64 30.95 25.66
CA GLN A 327 24.42 31.58 26.19
C GLN A 327 23.16 31.20 25.40
N LEU A 328 23.28 30.90 24.09
CA LEU A 328 22.15 30.69 23.17
C LEU A 328 21.13 29.66 23.68
N ASN A 329 21.60 28.47 24.08
CA ASN A 329 20.75 27.35 24.50
C ASN A 329 20.82 27.03 26.02
N ILE A 330 21.63 27.77 26.79
CA ILE A 330 21.85 27.55 28.24
C ILE A 330 21.63 28.84 29.06
N GLN A 331 20.92 29.83 28.51
CA GLN A 331 20.76 31.19 29.07
C GLN A 331 20.39 31.26 30.57
N PHE A 332 19.70 30.25 31.11
CA PHE A 332 19.36 30.17 32.54
C PHE A 332 20.58 29.98 33.46
N ALA A 333 21.56 29.16 33.09
CA ALA A 333 22.81 29.02 33.87
C ALA A 333 23.62 30.33 33.87
N PHE A 334 23.47 31.10 32.79
CA PHE A 334 24.10 32.41 32.58
C PHE A 334 23.30 33.60 33.15
N ALA A 335 22.23 33.36 33.93
CA ALA A 335 21.38 34.43 34.47
C ALA A 335 22.08 35.37 35.47
N ASN A 336 23.25 34.97 36.00
CA ASN A 336 24.08 35.76 36.92
C ASN A 336 25.22 36.53 36.24
N LEU A 337 25.34 36.51 34.91
CA LEU A 337 26.34 37.33 34.19
C LEU A 337 26.11 38.82 34.45
N THR A 338 27.19 39.57 34.67
CA THR A 338 27.16 41.03 34.60
C THR A 338 27.26 41.50 33.14
N HIS A 339 26.94 42.78 32.87
CA HIS A 339 26.95 43.34 31.51
C HIS A 339 28.36 43.38 30.86
N ASN A 340 29.43 43.06 31.62
CA ASN A 340 30.81 43.00 31.12
C ASN A 340 31.34 41.56 31.01
N ASP A 341 30.60 40.55 31.47
CA ASP A 341 31.01 39.16 31.38
C ASP A 341 30.67 38.57 30.00
N SER A 342 31.56 37.79 29.40
CA SER A 342 31.31 37.12 28.12
C SER A 342 30.89 35.65 28.29
N SER A 343 29.97 35.22 27.44
CA SER A 343 29.46 33.84 27.34
C SER A 343 30.24 32.94 26.38
N ASN A 344 31.28 33.50 25.75
CA ASN A 344 32.21 32.81 24.89
C ASN A 344 32.99 31.74 25.67
N VAL A 345 33.09 30.53 25.11
CA VAL A 345 33.80 29.39 25.72
C VAL A 345 34.79 28.72 24.76
N MET A 346 35.86 28.15 25.32
CA MET A 346 36.79 27.22 24.67
C MET A 346 36.97 25.99 25.59
N MET A 347 36.32 24.88 25.26
CA MET A 347 36.29 23.66 26.06
C MET A 347 37.21 22.58 25.45
N PRO A 348 38.28 22.14 26.14
CA PRO A 348 39.13 21.05 25.69
C PRO A 348 38.56 19.69 26.13
N PHE A 349 38.34 18.81 25.16
CA PHE A 349 37.85 17.45 25.39
C PHE A 349 38.78 16.41 24.76
N LYS A 350 38.93 15.28 25.44
CA LYS A 350 39.66 14.12 24.94
C LYS A 350 38.72 13.15 24.22
N VAL A 351 39.13 12.67 23.05
CA VAL A 351 38.37 11.66 22.28
C VAL A 351 38.50 10.29 22.96
N VAL A 352 37.38 9.74 23.46
CA VAL A 352 37.32 8.39 24.05
C VAL A 352 36.91 7.35 23.01
N SER A 353 36.02 7.71 22.09
CA SER A 353 35.55 6.84 21.00
C SER A 353 35.18 7.67 19.77
N ILE A 354 35.24 7.04 18.59
CA ILE A 354 34.81 7.60 17.31
C ILE A 354 33.80 6.63 16.72
N ILE A 355 32.57 7.09 16.50
CA ILE A 355 31.45 6.26 16.04
C ILE A 355 30.94 6.71 14.68
N HIS A 356 30.52 5.75 13.86
CA HIS A 356 29.77 6.05 12.64
C HIS A 356 28.37 6.59 12.95
N GLU A 357 27.76 7.19 11.94
CA GLU A 357 26.54 8.00 12.00
C GLU A 357 25.31 7.16 12.39
N TYR A 358 25.05 7.05 13.70
CA TYR A 358 24.00 6.17 14.25
C TYR A 358 22.63 6.87 14.36
N TYR A 359 21.97 7.06 13.21
CA TYR A 359 20.70 7.80 13.08
C TYR A 359 19.55 7.30 13.98
N ARG A 360 19.56 6.03 14.42
CA ARG A 360 18.61 5.50 15.43
C ARG A 360 18.65 6.27 16.76
N LYS A 361 19.80 6.86 17.13
CA LYS A 361 19.98 7.67 18.35
C LYS A 361 20.21 9.16 18.07
N PHE A 362 20.77 9.48 16.91
CA PHE A 362 21.15 10.82 16.46
C PHE A 362 20.58 11.13 15.05
N PRO A 363 19.25 11.24 14.89
CA PRO A 363 18.63 11.34 13.58
C PRO A 363 18.83 12.71 12.92
N GLY A 364 19.23 12.69 11.65
CA GLY A 364 19.38 13.90 10.82
C GLY A 364 20.61 14.75 11.14
N VAL A 365 21.62 14.17 11.79
CA VAL A 365 22.87 14.85 12.15
C VAL A 365 24.07 13.96 11.80
N ASP A 366 24.97 14.50 10.99
CA ASP A 366 26.14 13.79 10.47
C ASP A 366 27.42 14.17 11.25
N THR A 367 27.56 15.45 11.61
CA THR A 367 28.71 16.00 12.35
C THR A 367 28.30 16.30 13.79
N PHE A 368 28.55 15.37 14.71
CA PHE A 368 28.16 15.53 16.10
C PHE A 368 29.26 15.18 17.09
N VAL A 369 29.10 15.72 18.30
CA VAL A 369 29.90 15.39 19.48
C VAL A 369 28.95 15.03 20.62
N VAL A 370 29.23 13.93 21.32
CA VAL A 370 28.50 13.53 22.53
C VAL A 370 29.36 13.81 23.77
N VAL A 371 28.76 14.45 24.77
CA VAL A 371 29.35 14.73 26.10
C VAL A 371 28.41 14.29 27.22
N SER A 372 28.88 14.26 28.47
CA SER A 372 28.06 13.87 29.63
C SER A 372 27.13 15.00 30.07
N PHE A 373 25.81 14.77 30.09
CA PHE A 373 24.82 15.77 30.54
C PHE A 373 25.05 16.26 31.98
N GLN A 374 25.65 15.42 32.82
CA GLN A 374 25.87 15.72 34.24
C GLN A 374 27.14 16.54 34.48
N THR A 375 28.15 16.47 33.61
CA THR A 375 29.40 17.26 33.76
C THR A 375 29.43 18.50 32.88
N PHE A 376 28.66 18.55 31.80
CA PHE A 376 28.75 19.57 30.75
C PHE A 376 28.74 21.02 31.27
N LEU A 377 28.00 21.35 32.33
CA LEU A 377 28.05 22.71 32.91
C LEU A 377 29.34 23.03 33.67
N HIS A 378 30.02 22.02 34.23
CA HIS A 378 31.38 22.18 34.77
C HIS A 378 32.43 22.30 33.63
N ASP A 379 32.28 21.52 32.55
CA ASP A 379 33.11 21.62 31.35
C ASP A 379 33.00 23.03 30.72
N VAL A 380 31.77 23.53 30.55
CA VAL A 380 31.46 24.91 30.11
C VAL A 380 32.07 25.95 31.04
N ALA A 381 31.90 25.82 32.37
CA ALA A 381 32.42 26.77 33.34
C ALA A 381 33.96 26.85 33.33
N LYS A 382 34.65 25.72 33.13
CA LYS A 382 36.11 25.65 32.93
C LYS A 382 36.57 26.28 31.61
N GLY A 383 35.70 26.28 30.60
CA GLY A 383 35.98 26.84 29.28
C GLY A 383 35.73 28.34 29.13
N LEU A 384 35.17 29.04 30.13
CA LEU A 384 34.82 30.46 30.05
C LEU A 384 36.04 31.38 29.88
N ALA A 385 35.81 32.54 29.25
CA ALA A 385 36.84 33.55 29.01
C ALA A 385 37.51 34.06 30.31
N PRO A 386 38.84 34.33 30.32
CA PRO A 386 39.55 34.82 31.51
C PRO A 386 39.09 36.16 32.09
N GLY A 387 38.27 36.92 31.35
CA GLY A 387 37.67 38.18 31.84
C GLY A 387 36.39 38.00 32.65
N THR A 388 35.81 36.80 32.67
CA THR A 388 34.51 36.51 33.31
C THR A 388 34.62 36.45 34.83
N SER A 389 33.68 37.10 35.52
CA SER A 389 33.63 37.21 36.97
C SER A 389 33.52 35.84 37.66
N THR A 390 34.23 35.66 38.78
CA THR A 390 34.26 34.39 39.51
C THR A 390 32.88 33.93 39.97
N ALA A 391 31.99 34.88 40.31
CA ALA A 391 30.60 34.61 40.67
C ALA A 391 29.76 34.08 39.49
N ALA A 392 30.08 34.46 38.24
CA ALA A 392 29.45 33.89 37.07
C ALA A 392 29.98 32.48 36.77
N VAL A 393 31.29 32.25 36.88
CA VAL A 393 31.91 30.92 36.72
C VAL A 393 31.37 29.93 37.75
N GLU A 394 31.33 30.31 39.03
CA GLU A 394 30.71 29.51 40.10
C GLU A 394 29.19 29.36 39.90
N GLY A 395 28.51 30.36 39.35
CA GLY A 395 27.07 30.29 39.04
C GLY A 395 26.74 29.24 37.98
N VAL A 396 27.49 29.21 36.88
CA VAL A 396 27.35 28.19 35.83
C VAL A 396 27.70 26.80 36.36
N ALA A 397 28.85 26.68 37.05
CA ALA A 397 29.32 25.39 37.58
C ALA A 397 28.38 24.77 38.65
N ASN A 398 27.71 25.58 39.48
CA ASN A 398 26.79 25.09 40.51
C ASN A 398 25.33 25.02 40.04
N THR A 399 25.02 25.37 38.79
CA THR A 399 23.67 25.21 38.23
C THR A 399 23.39 23.72 37.96
N ASN A 400 22.26 23.21 38.44
CA ASN A 400 21.81 21.85 38.17
C ASN A 400 21.48 21.69 36.66
N PRO A 401 22.14 20.78 35.91
CA PRO A 401 21.87 20.57 34.49
C PRO A 401 20.41 20.22 34.17
N SER A 402 19.68 19.63 35.12
CA SER A 402 18.25 19.30 34.96
C SER A 402 17.34 20.52 34.90
N ASP A 403 17.77 21.72 35.30
CA ASP A 403 16.90 22.89 35.37
C ASP A 403 16.84 23.72 34.07
N CYS A 404 17.72 23.44 33.08
CA CYS A 404 17.87 24.23 31.85
C CYS A 404 17.95 23.42 30.53
N ALA A 405 17.63 22.12 30.53
CA ALA A 405 17.76 21.22 29.38
C ALA A 405 17.12 21.76 28.07
N SER A 406 17.88 21.74 26.96
CA SER A 406 17.42 22.25 25.65
C SER A 406 16.32 21.39 25.02
N ALA A 407 16.28 20.09 25.31
CA ALA A 407 15.23 19.18 24.87
C ALA A 407 14.98 18.04 25.87
N VAL A 408 13.76 17.51 25.89
CA VAL A 408 13.39 16.32 26.65
C VAL A 408 12.73 15.30 25.72
N TYR A 409 13.27 14.08 25.73
CA TYR A 409 12.87 12.97 24.89
C TYR A 409 11.99 12.01 25.70
N PHE A 410 10.88 11.57 25.11
CA PHE A 410 9.94 10.63 25.71
C PHE A 410 9.75 9.40 24.82
N ILE A 411 9.69 8.23 25.45
CA ILE A 411 9.41 6.93 24.83
C ILE A 411 8.21 6.30 25.53
N MET A 412 7.28 5.73 24.77
CA MET A 412 6.22 4.92 25.36
C MET A 412 6.81 3.64 25.97
N ASN A 413 6.32 3.27 27.15
CA ASN A 413 6.50 1.94 27.74
C ASN A 413 6.33 0.85 26.64
N PRO A 414 7.24 -0.13 26.48
CA PRO A 414 7.20 -1.12 25.41
C PRO A 414 5.84 -1.79 25.15
N GLU A 415 5.04 -2.09 26.18
CA GLU A 415 3.70 -2.65 26.00
C GLU A 415 2.71 -1.63 25.42
N ALA A 416 2.75 -0.40 25.92
CA ALA A 416 1.94 0.71 25.42
C ALA A 416 2.34 1.08 23.97
N ARG A 417 3.64 1.07 23.67
CA ARG A 417 4.21 1.34 22.35
C ARG A 417 3.74 0.31 21.32
N LEU A 418 3.88 -0.98 21.63
CA LEU A 418 3.37 -2.07 20.79
C LEU A 418 1.85 -1.97 20.56
N LYS A 419 1.08 -1.56 21.58
CA LYS A 419 -0.37 -1.36 21.49
C LYS A 419 -0.76 -0.11 20.67
N ALA A 420 0.05 0.94 20.69
CA ALA A 420 -0.18 2.18 19.94
C ALA A 420 0.15 2.01 18.44
N TYR A 421 1.32 1.43 18.14
CA TYR A 421 1.87 1.32 16.78
C TYR A 421 1.51 0.00 16.07
N GLY A 422 1.16 -1.07 16.79
CA GLY A 422 0.79 -2.38 16.23
C GLY A 422 -0.56 -2.45 15.49
N LEU A 423 -1.12 -1.31 15.06
CA LEU A 423 -2.39 -1.22 14.34
C LEU A 423 -2.14 -0.93 12.86
N THR A 424 -2.79 -1.67 11.96
CA THR A 424 -2.62 -1.53 10.50
C THR A 424 -3.14 -0.21 9.89
N SER A 425 -3.80 0.64 10.69
CA SER A 425 -4.37 1.92 10.25
C SER A 425 -3.60 3.09 10.86
N TYR A 426 -2.91 3.86 10.01
CA TYR A 426 -2.25 5.11 10.41
C TYR A 426 -3.17 6.07 11.17
N ASN A 427 -4.45 6.14 10.80
CA ASN A 427 -5.44 6.99 11.49
C ASN A 427 -5.69 6.53 12.94
N SER A 428 -5.58 5.23 13.23
CA SER A 428 -5.70 4.67 14.57
C SER A 428 -4.41 4.82 15.37
N ILE A 429 -3.24 4.57 14.75
CA ILE A 429 -1.92 4.87 15.36
C ILE A 429 -1.88 6.34 15.77
N ARG A 430 -2.12 7.27 14.83
CA ARG A 430 -2.15 8.71 15.08
C ARG A 430 -3.10 9.08 16.22
N ARG A 431 -4.29 8.48 16.31
CA ARG A 431 -5.22 8.75 17.41
C ARG A 431 -4.64 8.33 18.77
N ASN A 432 -4.04 7.14 18.85
CA ASN A 432 -3.47 6.63 20.09
C ASN A 432 -2.22 7.43 20.52
N VAL A 433 -1.30 7.69 19.59
CA VAL A 433 -0.07 8.44 19.84
C VAL A 433 -0.36 9.89 20.20
N VAL A 434 -1.28 10.57 19.48
CA VAL A 434 -1.69 11.94 19.82
C VAL A 434 -2.43 11.99 21.16
N ALA A 435 -3.23 10.98 21.53
CA ALA A 435 -3.87 10.92 22.84
C ALA A 435 -2.85 10.79 23.98
N TRP A 436 -1.85 9.91 23.85
CA TRP A 436 -0.76 9.78 24.83
C TRP A 436 0.09 11.05 24.91
N ALA A 437 0.53 11.60 23.77
CA ALA A 437 1.32 12.84 23.74
C ALA A 437 0.53 14.05 24.26
N SER A 438 -0.79 14.08 24.07
CA SER A 438 -1.66 15.10 24.65
C SER A 438 -1.79 14.98 26.16
N GLY A 439 -1.68 13.77 26.73
CA GLY A 439 -1.58 13.56 28.19
C GLY A 439 -0.32 14.21 28.78
N VAL A 440 0.84 14.01 28.13
CA VAL A 440 2.09 14.68 28.52
C VAL A 440 1.96 16.20 28.38
N LEU A 441 1.52 16.68 27.21
CA LEU A 441 1.44 18.12 26.90
C LEU A 441 0.34 18.85 27.69
N SER A 442 -0.71 18.17 28.16
CA SER A 442 -1.75 18.79 29.01
C SER A 442 -1.24 19.19 30.39
N SER A 443 -0.28 18.44 30.94
CA SER A 443 0.35 18.76 32.24
C SER A 443 1.46 19.80 32.10
N LEU A 444 2.10 19.89 30.93
CA LEU A 444 3.24 20.79 30.67
C LEU A 444 2.86 22.14 30.02
N GLY A 445 1.64 22.28 29.48
CA GLY A 445 1.13 23.55 28.94
C GLY A 445 1.32 23.73 27.44
N PHE A 446 0.23 23.60 26.67
CA PHE A 446 0.20 23.60 25.20
C PHE A 446 0.83 24.83 24.49
N MET A 447 0.94 25.98 25.17
CA MET A 447 1.34 27.27 24.56
C MET A 447 2.81 27.64 24.81
N GLN A 448 3.42 27.06 25.83
CA GLN A 448 4.78 27.36 26.30
C GLN A 448 5.85 26.48 25.64
N VAL A 449 5.43 25.35 25.08
CA VAL A 449 6.28 24.19 24.79
C VAL A 449 6.14 23.69 23.35
N SER A 450 7.27 23.35 22.72
CA SER A 450 7.35 22.83 21.36
C SER A 450 7.40 21.30 21.39
N ARG A 451 6.94 20.68 20.30
CA ARG A 451 6.51 19.28 20.27
C ARG A 451 6.73 18.68 18.89
N SER A 452 7.44 17.57 18.84
CA SER A 452 7.69 16.80 17.62
C SER A 452 7.33 15.34 17.86
N THR A 453 6.58 14.72 16.94
CA THR A 453 6.21 13.29 17.00
C THR A 453 6.82 12.57 15.78
N PRO A 454 8.14 12.27 15.81
CA PRO A 454 8.89 11.77 14.65
C PRO A 454 8.27 10.52 14.04
N GLN A 455 7.84 9.55 14.86
CA GLN A 455 7.24 8.31 14.34
C GLN A 455 5.95 8.54 13.55
N LEU A 456 5.18 9.58 13.89
CA LEU A 456 4.01 9.94 13.08
C LEU A 456 4.41 10.57 11.75
N ARG A 457 5.56 11.26 11.67
CA ARG A 457 6.11 11.81 10.42
C ARG A 457 6.61 10.70 9.48
N GLY A 458 7.41 9.77 9.99
CA GLY A 458 7.89 8.60 9.22
C GLY A 458 6.74 7.70 8.76
N LEU A 459 5.85 7.31 9.68
CA LEU A 459 4.67 6.49 9.34
C LEU A 459 3.66 7.20 8.43
N TYR A 460 3.63 8.54 8.39
CA TYR A 460 2.82 9.29 7.43
C TYR A 460 3.34 9.17 6.00
N ALA A 461 4.66 9.06 5.80
CA ALA A 461 5.26 8.83 4.49
C ALA A 461 4.92 7.43 3.96
N THR A 462 5.02 6.40 4.81
CA THR A 462 4.79 4.99 4.44
C THR A 462 3.31 4.57 4.44
N ARG A 463 2.38 5.38 4.97
CA ARG A 463 0.95 5.02 5.15
C ARG A 463 0.26 4.46 3.90
N LEU A 464 0.54 5.02 2.72
CA LEU A 464 -0.12 4.60 1.46
C LEU A 464 0.37 3.22 1.03
N PHE A 465 1.68 2.98 1.13
CA PHE A 465 2.30 1.68 0.89
C PHE A 465 1.76 0.63 1.89
N SER A 466 1.70 0.96 3.19
CA SER A 466 1.14 0.06 4.22
C SER A 466 -0.32 -0.35 3.94
N VAL A 467 -1.18 0.60 3.56
CA VAL A 467 -2.59 0.30 3.22
C VAL A 467 -2.69 -0.56 1.97
N PHE A 468 -1.92 -0.24 0.92
CA PHE A 468 -1.92 -0.96 -0.35
C PHE A 468 -1.42 -2.42 -0.19
N VAL A 469 -0.32 -2.62 0.55
CA VAL A 469 0.23 -3.94 0.89
C VAL A 469 -0.77 -4.78 1.66
N GLY A 470 -1.38 -4.23 2.72
CA GLY A 470 -2.39 -4.94 3.50
C GLY A 470 -3.61 -5.37 2.67
N LEU A 471 -3.95 -4.59 1.64
CA LEU A 471 -5.06 -4.91 0.75
C LEU A 471 -4.69 -5.97 -0.29
N ILE A 472 -3.53 -5.89 -0.94
CA ILE A 472 -3.07 -6.95 -1.86
C ILE A 472 -3.00 -8.31 -1.13
N MET A 473 -2.51 -8.32 0.11
CA MET A 473 -2.50 -9.53 0.95
C MET A 473 -3.93 -10.02 1.27
N SER A 474 -4.87 -9.11 1.53
CA SER A 474 -6.30 -9.44 1.72
C SER A 474 -6.94 -10.03 0.44
N VAL A 475 -6.55 -9.53 -0.73
CA VAL A 475 -6.99 -10.00 -2.05
C VAL A 475 -6.42 -11.39 -2.37
N ILE A 476 -5.14 -11.64 -2.05
CA ILE A 476 -4.51 -12.97 -2.14
C ILE A 476 -5.28 -14.00 -1.31
N LEU A 477 -5.60 -13.67 -0.06
CA LEU A 477 -6.36 -14.55 0.83
C LEU A 477 -7.76 -14.86 0.29
N LEU A 478 -8.47 -13.85 -0.26
CA LEU A 478 -9.79 -14.03 -0.85
C LEU A 478 -9.76 -14.93 -2.09
N ALA A 479 -8.79 -14.73 -2.99
CA ALA A 479 -8.67 -15.53 -4.20
C ALA A 479 -8.21 -16.97 -3.92
N LEU A 480 -7.31 -17.19 -2.95
CA LEU A 480 -6.93 -18.53 -2.50
C LEU A 480 -8.10 -19.28 -1.87
N ALA A 481 -8.93 -18.59 -1.07
CA ALA A 481 -10.19 -19.15 -0.59
C ALA A 481 -11.09 -19.55 -1.77
N LEU A 482 -11.28 -18.68 -2.77
CA LEU A 482 -12.08 -18.97 -3.98
C LEU A 482 -11.53 -20.18 -4.76
N LEU A 483 -10.23 -20.22 -5.05
CA LEU A 483 -9.57 -21.31 -5.78
C LEU A 483 -9.70 -22.65 -5.03
N SER A 484 -9.60 -22.63 -3.71
CA SER A 484 -9.77 -23.84 -2.89
C SER A 484 -11.24 -24.30 -2.79
N VAL A 485 -12.22 -23.39 -2.76
CA VAL A 485 -13.65 -23.73 -2.93
C VAL A 485 -13.86 -24.43 -4.27
N VAL A 486 -13.28 -23.91 -5.37
CA VAL A 486 -13.38 -24.51 -6.71
C VAL A 486 -12.72 -25.91 -6.76
N LEU A 487 -11.55 -26.08 -6.13
CA LEU A 487 -10.85 -27.37 -6.10
C LEU A 487 -11.58 -28.43 -5.26
N ILE A 488 -12.07 -28.07 -4.07
CA ILE A 488 -12.84 -28.99 -3.23
C ILE A 488 -14.18 -29.31 -3.89
N TYR A 489 -14.80 -28.34 -4.58
CA TYR A 489 -16.00 -28.58 -5.38
C TYR A 489 -15.75 -29.60 -6.50
N THR A 490 -14.65 -29.50 -7.27
CA THR A 490 -14.35 -30.50 -8.32
C THR A 490 -14.07 -31.88 -7.72
N LEU A 491 -13.26 -31.96 -6.66
CA LEU A 491 -12.97 -33.23 -5.94
C LEU A 491 -14.25 -33.91 -5.42
N LEU A 492 -15.12 -33.17 -4.70
CA LEU A 492 -16.38 -33.70 -4.16
C LEU A 492 -17.35 -34.10 -5.27
N THR A 493 -17.49 -33.27 -6.31
CA THR A 493 -18.37 -33.58 -7.47
C THR A 493 -17.96 -34.90 -8.12
N VAL A 494 -16.67 -35.14 -8.34
CA VAL A 494 -16.15 -36.37 -8.95
C VAL A 494 -16.31 -37.59 -8.03
N GLY A 495 -16.09 -37.40 -6.72
CA GLY A 495 -16.36 -38.41 -5.72
C GLY A 495 -17.83 -38.88 -5.72
N ILE A 496 -18.75 -37.95 -5.96
CA ILE A 496 -20.20 -38.17 -6.02
C ILE A 496 -20.66 -38.72 -7.39
N GLU A 497 -20.21 -38.14 -8.50
CA GLU A 497 -20.58 -38.54 -9.88
C GLU A 497 -20.21 -40.00 -10.15
N THR A 498 -19.08 -40.47 -9.60
CA THR A 498 -18.69 -41.89 -9.68
C THR A 498 -19.64 -42.79 -8.87
N LYS A 499 -20.06 -42.36 -7.68
CA LYS A 499 -20.85 -43.13 -6.69
C LYS A 499 -22.37 -42.98 -6.77
N THR A 500 -22.93 -42.33 -7.81
CA THR A 500 -24.40 -42.14 -7.94
C THR A 500 -25.20 -43.44 -7.79
N TYR A 501 -24.64 -44.57 -8.25
CA TYR A 501 -25.26 -45.89 -8.13
C TYR A 501 -25.25 -46.44 -6.70
N GLU A 502 -24.13 -46.35 -5.97
CA GLU A 502 -24.06 -46.72 -4.55
C GLU A 502 -25.04 -45.89 -3.71
N LEU A 503 -25.07 -44.58 -3.95
CA LEU A 503 -25.96 -43.64 -3.28
C LEU A 503 -27.45 -43.88 -3.66
N GLY A 504 -27.71 -44.39 -4.87
CA GLY A 504 -29.01 -44.89 -5.29
C GLY A 504 -29.45 -46.15 -4.54
N ILE A 505 -28.56 -47.13 -4.37
CA ILE A 505 -28.83 -48.33 -3.56
C ILE A 505 -29.05 -47.96 -2.08
N GLN A 506 -28.23 -47.06 -1.53
CA GLN A 506 -28.39 -46.56 -0.17
C GLN A 506 -29.77 -45.92 0.07
N ARG A 507 -30.31 -45.17 -0.91
CA ARG A 507 -31.69 -44.64 -0.87
C ARG A 507 -32.76 -45.74 -0.90
N MET A 508 -32.53 -46.85 -1.62
CA MET A 508 -33.44 -48.00 -1.58
C MET A 508 -33.40 -48.75 -0.25
N ILE A 509 -32.24 -48.76 0.44
CA ILE A 509 -32.06 -49.37 1.77
C ILE A 509 -32.67 -48.49 2.89
N GLY A 510 -33.11 -47.25 2.58
CA GLY A 510 -33.84 -46.37 3.50
C GLY A 510 -33.08 -45.12 3.96
N LEU A 511 -31.90 -44.82 3.39
CA LEU A 511 -31.21 -43.56 3.68
C LEU A 511 -31.97 -42.38 3.06
N THR A 512 -32.51 -41.51 3.91
CA THR A 512 -33.27 -40.31 3.52
C THR A 512 -32.38 -39.27 2.84
N LYS A 513 -32.99 -38.22 2.26
CA LYS A 513 -32.24 -37.13 1.63
C LYS A 513 -31.33 -36.41 2.63
N GLU A 514 -31.76 -36.20 3.87
CA GLU A 514 -30.95 -35.58 4.92
C GLU A 514 -29.72 -36.43 5.28
N ASN A 515 -29.88 -37.76 5.35
CA ASN A 515 -28.77 -38.66 5.66
C ASN A 515 -27.68 -38.64 4.56
N LEU A 516 -28.04 -38.38 3.30
CA LEU A 516 -27.06 -38.16 2.22
C LEU A 516 -26.31 -36.84 2.37
N ILE A 517 -26.97 -35.78 2.84
CA ILE A 517 -26.32 -34.48 3.15
C ILE A 517 -25.25 -34.70 4.23
N PHE A 518 -25.60 -35.41 5.30
CA PHE A 518 -24.65 -35.74 6.37
C PHE A 518 -23.53 -36.68 5.92
N LEU A 519 -23.78 -37.64 5.02
CA LEU A 519 -22.72 -38.50 4.45
C LEU A 519 -21.73 -37.70 3.59
N VAL A 520 -22.19 -36.77 2.74
CA VAL A 520 -21.31 -35.92 1.93
C VAL A 520 -20.49 -34.97 2.81
N LEU A 521 -21.12 -34.37 3.84
CA LEU A 521 -20.40 -33.55 4.83
C LEU A 521 -19.38 -34.37 5.62
N ALA A 522 -19.70 -35.61 6.02
CA ALA A 522 -18.75 -36.50 6.69
C ALA A 522 -17.54 -36.82 5.80
N ASN A 523 -17.75 -37.13 4.52
CA ASN A 523 -16.68 -37.34 3.55
C ASN A 523 -15.81 -36.08 3.36
N ALA A 524 -16.42 -34.89 3.32
CA ALA A 524 -15.69 -33.62 3.23
C ALA A 524 -14.89 -33.30 4.50
N TYR A 525 -15.45 -33.56 5.69
CA TYR A 525 -14.78 -33.29 6.96
C TYR A 525 -13.70 -34.29 7.35
N ALA A 526 -13.75 -35.51 6.82
CA ALA A 526 -12.77 -36.55 7.14
C ALA A 526 -11.34 -36.21 6.66
N PHE A 527 -11.18 -35.44 5.58
CA PHE A 527 -9.85 -34.95 5.14
C PHE A 527 -9.53 -33.52 5.61
N THR A 528 -10.54 -32.66 5.80
CA THR A 528 -10.29 -31.26 6.20
C THR A 528 -9.95 -31.10 7.68
N LEU A 529 -10.51 -31.92 8.58
CA LEU A 529 -10.17 -31.84 10.01
C LEU A 529 -8.69 -32.17 10.28
N PRO A 530 -8.11 -33.28 9.75
CA PRO A 530 -6.66 -33.52 9.84
C PRO A 530 -5.82 -32.44 9.14
N ALA A 531 -6.24 -31.98 7.96
CA ALA A 531 -5.52 -30.97 7.19
C ALA A 531 -5.50 -29.61 7.90
N TRP A 532 -6.56 -29.24 8.62
CA TRP A 532 -6.64 -28.03 9.43
C TRP A 532 -5.69 -28.11 10.63
N VAL A 533 -5.72 -29.19 11.42
CA VAL A 533 -4.82 -29.35 12.58
C VAL A 533 -3.35 -29.35 12.16
N ILE A 534 -3.00 -30.12 11.12
CA ILE A 534 -1.63 -30.21 10.62
C ILE A 534 -1.23 -28.90 9.91
N GLY A 535 -2.14 -28.23 9.21
CA GLY A 535 -1.91 -26.93 8.57
C GLY A 535 -1.63 -25.81 9.56
N LEU A 536 -2.29 -25.79 10.73
CA LEU A 536 -1.97 -24.86 11.81
C LEU A 536 -0.58 -25.13 12.40
N ALA A 537 -0.25 -26.39 12.69
CA ALA A 537 1.06 -26.77 13.24
C ALA A 537 2.20 -26.47 12.25
N ALA A 538 2.02 -26.82 10.98
CA ALA A 538 2.97 -26.50 9.91
C ALA A 538 3.07 -24.99 9.66
N GLY A 539 1.98 -24.23 9.78
CA GLY A 539 1.96 -22.76 9.71
C GLY A 539 2.76 -22.08 10.82
N GLN A 540 2.71 -22.60 12.06
CA GLN A 540 3.59 -22.14 13.14
C GLN A 540 5.06 -22.49 12.86
N GLY A 541 5.33 -23.67 12.27
CA GLY A 541 6.67 -24.06 11.82
C GLY A 541 7.24 -23.13 10.73
N THR A 542 6.49 -22.88 9.66
CA THR A 542 6.92 -22.00 8.57
C THR A 542 7.01 -20.54 8.99
N TYR A 543 6.12 -20.05 9.87
CA TYR A 543 6.26 -18.73 10.50
C TYR A 543 7.55 -18.62 11.34
N THR A 544 7.93 -19.68 12.06
CA THR A 544 9.20 -19.72 12.82
C THR A 544 10.42 -19.70 11.89
N GLY A 545 10.36 -20.41 10.75
CA GLY A 545 11.39 -20.34 9.71
C GLY A 545 11.49 -18.94 9.06
N ALA A 546 10.34 -18.34 8.74
CA ALA A 546 10.28 -16.97 8.24
C ALA A 546 10.87 -15.97 9.24
N ARG A 547 10.53 -16.07 10.54
CA ARG A 547 11.11 -15.27 11.63
C ARG A 547 12.65 -15.29 11.64
N ILE A 548 13.27 -16.44 11.38
CA ILE A 548 14.74 -16.55 11.31
C ILE A 548 15.30 -15.83 10.08
N ALA A 549 14.62 -15.91 8.93
CA ALA A 549 14.98 -15.12 7.74
C ALA A 549 14.81 -13.61 7.98
N PHE A 550 13.73 -13.17 8.65
CA PHE A 550 13.49 -11.77 8.98
C PHE A 550 14.53 -11.18 9.94
N ALA A 551 14.88 -11.91 11.00
CA ALA A 551 15.93 -11.51 11.93
C ALA A 551 17.29 -11.36 11.23
N LYS A 552 17.56 -12.13 10.16
CA LYS A 552 18.80 -12.04 9.36
C LYS A 552 18.77 -10.98 8.25
N LEU A 553 17.60 -10.62 7.71
CA LEU A 553 17.50 -9.65 6.61
C LEU A 553 17.20 -8.22 7.05
N VAL A 554 16.62 -8.02 8.25
CA VAL A 554 16.03 -6.74 8.67
C VAL A 554 16.20 -6.45 10.16
N GLU A 555 16.95 -7.27 10.90
CA GLU A 555 17.16 -7.18 12.37
C GLU A 555 15.89 -7.25 13.26
N VAL A 556 14.68 -7.22 12.68
CA VAL A 556 13.41 -7.20 13.43
C VAL A 556 13.14 -8.54 14.11
N GLN A 557 13.20 -8.53 15.44
CA GLN A 557 12.82 -9.66 16.29
C GLN A 557 11.28 -9.82 16.34
N LEU A 558 10.73 -10.54 15.36
CA LEU A 558 9.33 -10.97 15.38
C LEU A 558 9.04 -11.87 16.61
N PRO A 559 7.80 -11.89 17.15
CA PRO A 559 7.44 -12.78 18.26
C PRO A 559 7.49 -14.25 17.86
N MET A 560 7.60 -15.14 18.84
CA MET A 560 7.76 -16.59 18.59
C MET A 560 6.45 -17.29 18.16
N LEU A 561 5.30 -16.79 18.57
CA LEU A 561 3.99 -17.41 18.32
C LEU A 561 3.17 -16.65 17.28
N VAL A 562 2.52 -17.42 16.40
CA VAL A 562 1.48 -16.97 15.47
C VAL A 562 0.37 -16.20 16.20
N THR A 563 -0.11 -15.11 15.58
CA THR A 563 -1.14 -14.26 16.18
C THR A 563 -2.46 -15.02 16.41
N ARG A 564 -3.13 -14.78 17.54
CA ARG A 564 -4.48 -15.32 17.82
C ARG A 564 -5.50 -14.99 16.70
N ALA A 565 -5.34 -13.84 16.03
CA ALA A 565 -6.19 -13.43 14.91
C ALA A 565 -5.95 -14.24 13.62
N SER A 566 -4.70 -14.55 13.25
CA SER A 566 -4.38 -15.35 12.06
C SER A 566 -4.78 -16.81 12.24
N LEU A 567 -4.62 -17.35 13.46
CA LEU A 567 -5.24 -18.61 13.89
C LEU A 567 -6.76 -18.62 13.64
N GLY A 568 -7.48 -17.61 14.15
CA GLY A 568 -8.95 -17.51 13.98
C GLY A 568 -9.40 -17.46 12.53
N TRP A 569 -8.78 -16.60 11.70
CA TRP A 569 -9.13 -16.54 10.28
C TRP A 569 -8.77 -17.82 9.51
N ALA A 570 -7.65 -18.47 9.84
CA ALA A 570 -7.26 -19.75 9.25
C ALA A 570 -8.20 -20.91 9.66
N THR A 571 -8.80 -20.89 10.87
CA THR A 571 -9.82 -21.89 11.24
C THR A 571 -11.13 -21.65 10.50
N VAL A 572 -11.55 -20.39 10.34
CA VAL A 572 -12.74 -20.02 9.55
C VAL A 572 -12.57 -20.43 8.07
N ALA A 573 -11.38 -20.23 7.50
CA ALA A 573 -11.05 -20.73 6.16
C ALA A 573 -11.12 -22.27 6.12
N GLY A 574 -10.28 -22.96 6.90
CA GLY A 574 -10.13 -24.42 6.84
C GLY A 574 -11.43 -25.21 7.10
N LEU A 575 -12.30 -24.70 7.98
CA LEU A 575 -13.57 -25.36 8.33
C LEU A 575 -14.77 -24.84 7.53
N GLY A 576 -14.72 -23.61 6.99
CA GLY A 576 -15.81 -22.99 6.24
C GLY A 576 -15.80 -23.27 4.73
N ILE A 577 -14.60 -23.26 4.11
CA ILE A 577 -14.41 -23.56 2.68
C ILE A 577 -15.07 -24.90 2.28
N PRO A 578 -14.97 -26.00 3.05
CA PRO A 578 -15.62 -27.27 2.72
C PRO A 578 -17.15 -27.20 2.69
N ILE A 579 -17.77 -26.41 3.58
CA ILE A 579 -19.22 -26.21 3.60
C ILE A 579 -19.66 -25.58 2.27
N VAL A 580 -19.02 -24.45 1.91
CA VAL A 580 -19.33 -23.70 0.68
C VAL A 580 -19.09 -24.56 -0.57
N ALA A 581 -17.99 -25.31 -0.61
CA ALA A 581 -17.67 -26.23 -1.72
C ALA A 581 -18.65 -27.42 -1.82
N SER A 582 -19.17 -27.91 -0.69
CA SER A 582 -20.12 -29.03 -0.65
C SER A 582 -21.55 -28.66 -1.09
N PHE A 583 -21.90 -27.36 -1.10
CA PHE A 583 -23.26 -26.88 -1.38
C PHE A 583 -23.79 -27.34 -2.75
N PHE A 584 -23.04 -27.11 -3.84
CA PHE A 584 -23.49 -27.48 -5.19
C PHE A 584 -23.56 -29.02 -5.41
N PRO A 585 -22.58 -29.84 -4.97
CA PRO A 585 -22.69 -31.31 -5.03
C PRO A 585 -23.83 -31.88 -4.17
N ILE A 586 -24.11 -31.29 -3.01
CA ILE A 586 -25.26 -31.67 -2.18
C ILE A 586 -26.57 -31.38 -2.92
N LEU A 587 -26.70 -30.20 -3.52
CA LEU A 587 -27.90 -29.81 -4.26
C LEU A 587 -28.16 -30.74 -5.47
N SER A 588 -27.11 -31.20 -6.17
CA SER A 588 -27.26 -32.14 -7.29
C SER A 588 -27.74 -33.53 -6.84
N LEU A 589 -27.27 -34.03 -5.68
CA LEU A 589 -27.77 -35.29 -5.09
C LEU A 589 -29.23 -35.20 -4.60
N VAL A 590 -29.58 -34.10 -3.93
CA VAL A 590 -30.93 -33.89 -3.37
C VAL A 590 -31.98 -33.73 -4.48
N THR A 591 -31.60 -33.21 -5.64
CA THR A 591 -32.47 -33.04 -6.82
C THR A 591 -32.54 -34.27 -7.73
N GLN A 592 -31.52 -35.14 -7.74
CA GLN A 592 -31.56 -36.38 -8.53
C GLN A 592 -32.71 -37.32 -8.11
N ARG A 593 -33.45 -37.80 -9.12
CA ARG A 593 -34.50 -38.81 -8.96
C ARG A 593 -33.88 -40.20 -8.81
N LEU A 594 -34.53 -41.07 -8.05
CA LEU A 594 -34.02 -42.41 -7.73
C LEU A 594 -33.80 -43.30 -8.98
N PRO A 595 -34.70 -43.36 -9.97
CA PRO A 595 -34.49 -44.18 -11.17
C PRO A 595 -33.29 -43.72 -12.02
N ASP A 596 -33.06 -42.40 -12.10
CA ASP A 596 -31.95 -41.83 -12.88
C ASP A 596 -30.58 -42.18 -12.27
N ALA A 597 -30.49 -42.28 -10.94
CA ALA A 597 -29.27 -42.66 -10.22
C ALA A 597 -28.92 -44.16 -10.37
N ILE A 598 -29.92 -45.02 -10.59
CA ILE A 598 -29.78 -46.49 -10.69
C ILE A 598 -29.51 -46.95 -12.13
N ASN A 599 -29.81 -46.13 -13.14
CA ASN A 599 -29.75 -46.52 -14.54
C ASN A 599 -28.31 -46.59 -15.10
N THR A 600 -27.69 -47.76 -14.98
CA THR A 600 -26.33 -48.07 -15.47
C THR A 600 -26.20 -48.26 -16.98
N SER A 601 -27.33 -48.36 -17.72
CA SER A 601 -27.34 -48.75 -19.14
C SER A 601 -26.98 -47.63 -20.13
N ARG A 602 -26.93 -46.37 -19.69
CA ARG A 602 -26.50 -45.24 -20.53
C ARG A 602 -25.01 -44.97 -20.35
N GLY A 603 -24.24 -45.06 -21.43
CA GLY A 603 -22.84 -44.61 -21.43
C GLY A 603 -22.75 -43.14 -21.04
N ARG A 604 -21.93 -42.83 -20.01
CA ARG A 604 -21.82 -41.48 -19.41
C ARG A 604 -21.45 -40.40 -20.44
N ASN A 605 -20.72 -40.74 -21.50
CA ASN A 605 -20.46 -39.88 -22.66
C ASN A 605 -21.57 -40.00 -23.72
N SER A 606 -22.77 -39.48 -23.44
CA SER A 606 -23.83 -39.35 -24.44
C SER A 606 -23.51 -38.20 -25.42
N GLY A 607 -23.03 -38.54 -26.63
CA GLY A 607 -22.68 -37.56 -27.67
C GLY A 607 -23.83 -36.68 -28.15
N VAL A 608 -25.08 -37.11 -27.96
CA VAL A 608 -26.29 -36.32 -28.21
C VAL A 608 -27.14 -36.31 -26.94
N ILE A 609 -27.54 -35.12 -26.48
CA ILE A 609 -28.43 -34.93 -25.33
C ILE A 609 -29.78 -34.45 -25.84
N TYR A 610 -30.75 -35.37 -25.92
CA TYR A 610 -32.14 -35.05 -26.23
C TYR A 610 -32.79 -34.36 -25.02
N LYS A 611 -32.76 -33.03 -25.00
CA LYS A 611 -33.38 -32.22 -23.95
C LYS A 611 -34.89 -32.13 -24.21
N ILE A 612 -35.64 -33.16 -23.81
CA ILE A 612 -37.11 -33.20 -23.91
C ILE A 612 -37.68 -32.14 -22.97
N GLN A 613 -37.97 -30.96 -23.51
CA GLN A 613 -38.55 -29.83 -22.79
C GLN A 613 -40.08 -29.93 -22.96
N ARG A 614 -40.78 -30.27 -21.87
CA ARG A 614 -42.24 -30.13 -21.79
C ARG A 614 -42.57 -28.69 -21.40
N ASP A 615 -43.54 -28.08 -22.06
CA ASP A 615 -44.02 -26.71 -21.80
C ASP A 615 -44.96 -26.62 -20.57
N ASP A 616 -44.63 -27.41 -19.53
CA ASP A 616 -45.39 -27.44 -18.28
C ASP A 616 -44.89 -26.31 -17.34
N SER A 617 -45.67 -25.22 -17.29
CA SER A 617 -45.58 -24.06 -16.38
C SER A 617 -44.42 -23.08 -16.55
N THR A 618 -44.62 -21.86 -16.03
CA THR A 618 -43.73 -20.69 -16.08
C THR A 618 -42.49 -20.85 -15.18
N GLN A 619 -41.56 -21.72 -15.59
CA GLN A 619 -40.32 -21.97 -14.87
C GLN A 619 -39.40 -20.73 -14.89
N TRP A 620 -39.28 -20.06 -13.74
CA TRP A 620 -38.41 -18.91 -13.55
C TRP A 620 -36.95 -19.27 -13.88
N ASN A 621 -36.35 -18.53 -14.82
CA ASN A 621 -34.95 -18.74 -15.18
C ASN A 621 -34.02 -18.19 -14.08
N GLY A 622 -33.69 -19.06 -13.10
CA GLY A 622 -32.84 -18.71 -11.97
C GLY A 622 -31.46 -18.15 -12.36
N ALA A 623 -30.93 -18.48 -13.55
CA ALA A 623 -29.69 -17.89 -14.04
C ALA A 623 -29.84 -16.40 -14.39
N MET A 624 -31.00 -15.98 -14.92
CA MET A 624 -31.30 -14.57 -15.16
C MET A 624 -31.59 -13.80 -13.86
N LEU A 625 -32.23 -14.45 -12.86
CA LEU A 625 -32.42 -13.84 -11.54
C LEU A 625 -31.06 -13.61 -10.85
N VAL A 626 -30.16 -14.59 -10.87
CA VAL A 626 -28.78 -14.46 -10.32
C VAL A 626 -27.98 -13.39 -11.08
N LEU A 627 -28.09 -13.33 -12.42
CA LEU A 627 -27.44 -12.31 -13.22
C LEU A 627 -27.96 -10.89 -12.91
N GLY A 628 -29.28 -10.73 -12.77
CA GLY A 628 -29.90 -9.46 -12.39
C GLY A 628 -29.49 -9.02 -10.98
N LEU A 629 -29.41 -9.96 -10.03
CA LEU A 629 -28.93 -9.69 -8.67
C LEU A 629 -27.44 -9.31 -8.66
N LEU A 630 -26.61 -9.93 -9.49
CA LEU A 630 -25.21 -9.54 -9.69
C LEU A 630 -25.07 -8.13 -10.28
N PHE A 631 -25.83 -7.78 -11.31
CA PHE A 631 -25.83 -6.42 -11.87
C PHE A 631 -26.36 -5.38 -10.88
N PHE A 632 -27.38 -5.71 -10.09
CA PHE A 632 -27.87 -4.85 -9.00
C PHE A 632 -26.78 -4.62 -7.94
N ALA A 633 -26.11 -5.68 -7.49
CA ALA A 633 -25.02 -5.58 -6.51
C ALA A 633 -23.84 -4.76 -7.05
N PHE A 634 -23.43 -4.98 -8.30
CA PHE A 634 -22.37 -4.21 -8.96
C PHE A 634 -22.75 -2.72 -9.12
N GLY A 635 -24.00 -2.44 -9.52
CA GLY A 635 -24.53 -1.09 -9.59
C GLY A 635 -24.58 -0.39 -8.22
N PHE A 636 -25.01 -1.09 -7.17
CA PHE A 636 -25.00 -0.54 -5.80
C PHE A 636 -23.57 -0.26 -5.30
N VAL A 637 -22.61 -1.15 -5.59
CA VAL A 637 -21.20 -0.96 -5.26
C VAL A 637 -20.62 0.29 -5.93
N ILE A 638 -20.93 0.53 -7.21
CA ILE A 638 -20.35 1.64 -7.99
C ILE A 638 -21.11 2.97 -7.83
N TYR A 639 -22.45 2.96 -7.75
CA TYR A 639 -23.24 4.20 -7.72
C TYR A 639 -23.61 4.70 -6.31
N TYR A 640 -23.53 3.86 -5.28
CA TYR A 640 -23.80 4.27 -3.90
C TYR A 640 -22.56 4.14 -3.01
N LEU A 641 -21.94 2.96 -3.00
CA LEU A 641 -20.82 2.64 -2.10
C LEU A 641 -19.54 3.41 -2.47
N PHE A 642 -19.22 3.58 -3.76
CA PHE A 642 -18.02 4.30 -4.19
C PHE A 642 -18.12 5.84 -3.98
N PRO A 643 -19.22 6.53 -4.33
CA PRO A 643 -19.41 7.94 -3.98
C PRO A 643 -19.42 8.19 -2.46
N THR A 644 -20.06 7.33 -1.66
CA THR A 644 -20.03 7.47 -0.20
C THR A 644 -18.62 7.23 0.37
N ALA A 645 -17.82 6.34 -0.23
CA ALA A 645 -16.41 6.16 0.11
C ALA A 645 -15.57 7.44 -0.15
N LEU A 646 -15.78 8.08 -1.31
CA LEU A 646 -15.12 9.33 -1.69
C LEU A 646 -15.54 10.51 -0.80
N ILE A 647 -16.84 10.69 -0.54
CA ILE A 647 -17.37 11.75 0.32
C ILE A 647 -16.86 11.61 1.75
N ALA A 648 -16.77 10.38 2.27
CA ALA A 648 -16.18 10.09 3.58
C ALA A 648 -14.64 10.09 3.60
N MET A 649 -13.97 10.30 2.46
CA MET A 649 -12.51 10.17 2.27
C MET A 649 -11.93 8.86 2.84
N ASN A 650 -12.72 7.78 2.82
CA ASN A 650 -12.37 6.50 3.42
C ASN A 650 -11.55 5.66 2.42
N LEU A 651 -10.26 5.97 2.31
CA LEU A 651 -9.31 5.31 1.40
C LEU A 651 -9.40 3.78 1.46
N ASN A 652 -9.51 3.18 2.64
CA ASN A 652 -9.64 1.72 2.77
C ASN A 652 -10.89 1.20 2.04
N LEU A 653 -12.02 1.89 2.16
CA LEU A 653 -13.28 1.51 1.53
C LEU A 653 -13.27 1.77 0.02
N ILE A 654 -12.67 2.89 -0.42
CA ILE A 654 -12.41 3.19 -1.84
C ILE A 654 -11.60 2.04 -2.47
N PHE A 655 -10.47 1.67 -1.84
CA PHE A 655 -9.62 0.61 -2.36
C PHE A 655 -10.28 -0.78 -2.27
N TYR A 656 -11.05 -1.10 -1.22
CA TYR A 656 -11.79 -2.38 -1.15
C TYR A 656 -12.80 -2.52 -2.30
N ILE A 657 -13.51 -1.44 -2.66
CA ILE A 657 -14.39 -1.42 -3.83
C ILE A 657 -13.57 -1.62 -5.11
N PHE A 658 -12.49 -0.86 -5.28
CA PHE A 658 -11.62 -0.93 -6.44
C PHE A 658 -11.12 -2.37 -6.69
N PHE A 659 -10.50 -2.99 -5.68
CA PHE A 659 -10.01 -4.38 -5.80
C PHE A 659 -11.15 -5.40 -5.94
N GLY A 660 -12.33 -5.18 -5.33
CA GLY A 660 -13.50 -6.04 -5.53
C GLY A 660 -14.00 -6.02 -6.98
N VAL A 661 -14.12 -4.84 -7.57
CA VAL A 661 -14.44 -4.63 -9.00
C VAL A 661 -13.36 -5.26 -9.88
N LEU A 662 -12.08 -5.13 -9.51
CA LEU A 662 -10.93 -5.63 -10.26
C LEU A 662 -10.86 -7.17 -10.28
N ILE A 663 -11.19 -7.85 -9.17
CA ILE A 663 -11.35 -9.31 -9.13
C ILE A 663 -12.55 -9.75 -9.99
N GLY A 664 -13.66 -9.00 -9.94
CA GLY A 664 -14.82 -9.24 -10.81
C GLY A 664 -14.49 -9.12 -12.30
N LEU A 665 -13.70 -8.10 -12.66
CA LEU A 665 -13.19 -7.90 -14.02
C LEU A 665 -12.26 -9.03 -14.46
N LEU A 666 -11.30 -9.43 -13.60
CA LEU A 666 -10.36 -10.52 -13.89
C LEU A 666 -11.10 -11.86 -14.09
N ALA A 667 -12.05 -12.19 -13.21
CA ALA A 667 -12.89 -13.38 -13.36
C ALA A 667 -13.77 -13.33 -14.62
N GLY A 668 -14.35 -12.16 -14.94
CA GLY A 668 -15.15 -11.94 -16.15
C GLY A 668 -14.33 -12.08 -17.44
N LEU A 669 -13.12 -11.53 -17.48
CA LEU A 669 -12.21 -11.64 -18.62
C LEU A 669 -11.67 -13.06 -18.80
N VAL A 670 -11.41 -13.80 -17.72
CA VAL A 670 -11.10 -15.24 -17.82
C VAL A 670 -12.30 -16.00 -18.37
N LEU A 671 -13.52 -15.76 -17.88
CA LEU A 671 -14.75 -16.39 -18.42
C LEU A 671 -14.98 -16.08 -19.91
N LEU A 672 -14.60 -14.87 -20.37
CA LEU A 672 -14.59 -14.50 -21.79
C LEU A 672 -13.52 -15.28 -22.57
N ALA A 673 -12.30 -15.36 -22.05
CA ALA A 673 -11.17 -16.09 -22.64
C ALA A 673 -11.47 -17.60 -22.80
N MET A 674 -12.25 -18.19 -21.88
CA MET A 674 -12.74 -19.58 -21.95
C MET A 674 -13.67 -19.89 -23.15
N ASN A 675 -13.97 -18.92 -24.02
CA ASN A 675 -14.62 -19.16 -25.32
C ASN A 675 -13.59 -19.47 -26.43
N PHE A 676 -12.38 -18.88 -26.33
CA PHE A 676 -11.26 -19.11 -27.25
C PHE A 676 -10.43 -20.36 -26.89
N GLU A 677 -10.79 -21.04 -25.79
CA GLU A 677 -10.11 -22.22 -25.24
C GLU A 677 -9.69 -23.24 -26.33
N ARG A 678 -10.63 -23.66 -27.18
CA ARG A 678 -10.36 -24.67 -28.21
C ARG A 678 -9.48 -24.14 -29.35
N VAL A 679 -9.55 -22.85 -29.67
CA VAL A 679 -8.69 -22.23 -30.69
C VAL A 679 -7.25 -22.29 -30.21
N ALA A 680 -6.98 -21.79 -28.99
CA ALA A 680 -5.66 -21.84 -28.39
C ALA A 680 -5.11 -23.27 -28.24
N GLN A 681 -5.90 -24.22 -27.71
CA GLN A 681 -5.51 -25.64 -27.65
C GLN A 681 -5.08 -26.19 -29.02
N THR A 682 -5.84 -25.83 -30.07
CA THR A 682 -5.56 -26.31 -31.43
C THR A 682 -4.27 -25.67 -31.96
N CYS A 683 -4.14 -24.34 -31.90
CA CYS A 683 -2.94 -23.61 -32.32
C CYS A 683 -1.68 -24.09 -31.57
N ILE A 684 -1.75 -24.23 -30.24
CA ILE A 684 -0.64 -24.70 -29.40
C ILE A 684 -0.26 -26.15 -29.73
N SER A 685 -1.25 -27.02 -30.03
CA SER A 685 -0.93 -28.38 -30.48
C SER A 685 -0.14 -28.38 -31.79
N TYR A 686 -0.56 -27.62 -32.81
CA TYR A 686 0.18 -27.56 -34.07
C TYR A 686 1.53 -26.85 -33.96
N LEU A 687 1.65 -25.83 -33.10
CA LEU A 687 2.87 -25.03 -32.97
C LEU A 687 3.96 -25.75 -32.14
N LEU A 688 3.60 -26.43 -31.05
CA LEU A 688 4.56 -27.09 -30.16
C LEU A 688 4.76 -28.59 -30.45
N LEU A 689 3.77 -29.27 -31.06
CA LEU A 689 3.79 -30.73 -31.24
C LEU A 689 3.85 -31.17 -32.72
N PHE A 690 4.36 -30.31 -33.62
CA PHE A 690 4.56 -30.66 -35.04
C PHE A 690 5.50 -31.87 -35.26
N TRP A 691 6.40 -32.12 -34.30
CA TRP A 691 7.31 -33.27 -34.27
C TRP A 691 6.63 -34.59 -33.87
N GLU A 692 5.45 -34.55 -33.25
CA GLU A 692 4.82 -35.76 -32.72
C GLU A 692 4.32 -36.73 -33.80
N SER A 693 4.30 -38.02 -33.43
CA SER A 693 3.79 -39.07 -34.30
C SER A 693 2.29 -38.87 -34.57
N ARG A 694 1.88 -39.02 -35.85
CA ARG A 694 0.49 -38.80 -36.29
C ARG A 694 -0.55 -39.56 -35.46
N ALA A 695 -0.20 -40.74 -34.95
CA ALA A 695 -1.06 -41.54 -34.07
C ALA A 695 -1.28 -40.87 -32.70
N VAL A 696 -0.19 -40.50 -31.99
CA VAL A 696 -0.25 -39.80 -30.70
C VAL A 696 -0.96 -38.45 -30.85
N PHE A 697 -0.60 -37.67 -31.87
CA PHE A 697 -1.19 -36.36 -32.13
C PHE A 697 -2.70 -36.44 -32.41
N SER A 698 -3.14 -37.33 -33.31
CA SER A 698 -4.56 -37.50 -33.64
C SER A 698 -5.38 -38.00 -32.45
N PHE A 699 -4.82 -38.90 -31.63
CA PHE A 699 -5.52 -39.43 -30.46
C PHE A 699 -5.59 -38.41 -29.32
N MET A 700 -4.52 -37.64 -29.06
CA MET A 700 -4.54 -36.52 -28.11
C MET A 700 -5.57 -35.45 -28.50
N GLN A 701 -5.65 -35.05 -29.78
CA GLN A 701 -6.65 -34.07 -30.23
C GLN A 701 -8.10 -34.56 -30.05
N LYS A 702 -8.34 -35.88 -30.15
CA LYS A 702 -9.63 -36.53 -29.88
C LYS A 702 -9.94 -36.57 -28.38
N SER A 703 -8.98 -36.94 -27.52
CA SER A 703 -9.13 -36.91 -26.06
C SER A 703 -9.50 -35.51 -25.55
N LEU A 704 -8.78 -34.48 -26.01
CA LEU A 704 -9.07 -33.07 -25.72
C LEU A 704 -10.49 -32.64 -26.14
N SER A 705 -11.08 -33.24 -27.17
CA SER A 705 -12.47 -32.95 -27.58
C SER A 705 -13.51 -33.78 -26.83
N ALA A 706 -13.21 -35.04 -26.49
CA ALA A 706 -14.10 -35.91 -25.72
C ALA A 706 -14.30 -35.38 -24.29
N HIS A 707 -13.19 -35.08 -23.60
CA HIS A 707 -13.20 -34.62 -22.20
C HIS A 707 -13.45 -33.11 -22.05
N ARG A 708 -13.88 -32.41 -23.12
CA ARG A 708 -14.02 -30.93 -23.19
C ARG A 708 -14.74 -30.31 -21.98
N ARG A 709 -15.87 -30.86 -21.53
CA ARG A 709 -16.65 -30.30 -20.39
C ARG A 709 -15.85 -30.28 -19.09
N ARG A 710 -14.91 -31.20 -18.93
CA ARG A 710 -14.07 -31.38 -17.74
C ARG A 710 -12.79 -30.59 -17.87
N ASN A 711 -12.11 -30.72 -19.01
CA ASN A 711 -10.92 -29.96 -19.35
C ASN A 711 -11.18 -28.44 -19.27
N ARG A 712 -12.39 -27.97 -19.64
CA ARG A 712 -12.83 -26.57 -19.44
C ARG A 712 -12.93 -26.14 -17.96
N LYS A 713 -13.30 -27.04 -17.02
CA LYS A 713 -13.28 -26.72 -15.57
C LYS A 713 -11.85 -26.53 -15.08
N THR A 714 -10.95 -27.44 -15.46
CA THR A 714 -9.53 -27.44 -15.08
C THR A 714 -8.79 -26.24 -15.69
N SER A 715 -9.03 -25.98 -16.98
CA SER A 715 -8.50 -24.84 -17.73
C SER A 715 -8.98 -23.50 -17.16
N LEU A 716 -10.27 -23.37 -16.78
CA LEU A 716 -10.79 -22.18 -16.08
C LEU A 716 -10.08 -21.94 -14.75
N MET A 717 -9.87 -22.98 -13.94
CA MET A 717 -9.18 -22.84 -12.65
C MET A 717 -7.71 -22.43 -12.86
N TYR A 718 -6.99 -23.04 -13.81
CA TYR A 718 -5.62 -22.64 -14.14
C TYR A 718 -5.55 -21.20 -14.66
N ALA A 719 -6.39 -20.83 -15.63
CA ALA A 719 -6.38 -19.50 -16.24
C ALA A 719 -6.71 -18.41 -15.21
N LEU A 720 -7.64 -18.67 -14.27
CA LEU A 720 -7.95 -17.74 -13.18
C LEU A 720 -6.78 -17.60 -12.21
N SER A 721 -6.19 -18.71 -11.76
CA SER A 721 -5.01 -18.69 -10.88
C SER A 721 -3.83 -17.93 -11.49
N LEU A 722 -3.52 -18.21 -12.76
CA LEU A 722 -2.36 -17.63 -13.44
C LEU A 722 -2.59 -16.16 -13.83
N ALA A 723 -3.81 -15.79 -14.27
CA ALA A 723 -4.17 -14.38 -14.44
C ALA A 723 -3.99 -13.61 -13.14
N PHE A 724 -4.41 -14.18 -12.01
CA PHE A 724 -4.36 -13.55 -10.70
C PHE A 724 -2.92 -13.36 -10.17
N VAL A 725 -2.07 -14.38 -10.30
CA VAL A 725 -0.63 -14.31 -9.94
C VAL A 725 0.11 -13.25 -10.75
N ILE A 726 -0.07 -13.26 -12.07
CA ILE A 726 0.57 -12.31 -12.99
C ILE A 726 0.08 -10.89 -12.71
N PHE A 727 -1.24 -10.71 -12.60
CA PHE A 727 -1.86 -9.43 -12.26
C PHE A 727 -1.26 -8.83 -10.97
N ILE A 728 -1.22 -9.59 -9.87
CA ILE A 728 -0.72 -9.09 -8.59
C ILE A 728 0.73 -8.63 -8.69
N THR A 729 1.61 -9.44 -9.27
CA THR A 729 3.03 -9.12 -9.16
C THR A 729 3.42 -7.97 -10.08
N VAL A 730 2.80 -7.86 -11.25
CA VAL A 730 2.94 -6.67 -12.10
C VAL A 730 2.40 -5.42 -11.38
N VAL A 731 1.28 -5.52 -10.65
CA VAL A 731 0.76 -4.40 -9.84
C VAL A 731 1.68 -4.03 -8.66
N VAL A 732 2.29 -5.00 -7.99
CA VAL A 732 3.30 -4.76 -6.94
C VAL A 732 4.52 -4.07 -7.53
N GLN A 733 5.01 -4.52 -8.69
CA GLN A 733 6.15 -3.90 -9.38
C GLN A 733 5.81 -2.48 -9.87
N ILE A 734 4.61 -2.25 -10.44
CA ILE A 734 4.11 -0.92 -10.78
C ILE A 734 4.13 -0.01 -9.55
N GLN A 735 3.71 -0.51 -8.37
CA GLN A 735 3.68 0.30 -7.17
C GLN A 735 5.08 0.62 -6.63
N LEU A 736 6.02 -0.33 -6.65
CA LEU A 736 7.40 -0.11 -6.24
C LEU A 736 8.09 0.92 -7.16
N VAL A 737 7.98 0.73 -8.47
CA VAL A 737 8.47 1.69 -9.49
C VAL A 737 7.80 3.06 -9.32
N SER A 738 6.50 3.10 -9.02
CA SER A 738 5.77 4.35 -8.74
C SER A 738 6.28 5.10 -7.51
N PHE A 739 6.70 4.40 -6.46
CA PHE A 739 7.35 5.04 -5.29
C PHE A 739 8.76 5.52 -5.63
N GLU A 740 9.57 4.72 -6.33
CA GLU A 740 10.91 5.12 -6.76
C GLU A 740 10.89 6.36 -7.67
N TYR A 741 10.05 6.35 -8.70
CA TYR A 741 9.86 7.48 -9.63
C TYR A 741 9.32 8.72 -8.90
N SER A 742 8.47 8.56 -7.89
CA SER A 742 8.02 9.70 -7.07
C SER A 742 9.13 10.26 -6.16
N SER A 743 10.08 9.43 -5.71
CA SER A 743 11.26 9.90 -4.97
C SER A 743 12.24 10.62 -5.91
N ARG A 744 12.57 10.00 -7.04
CA ARG A 744 13.40 10.59 -8.11
C ARG A 744 12.84 11.93 -8.60
N GLN A 745 11.52 12.04 -8.84
CA GLN A 745 10.89 13.30 -9.21
C GLN A 745 11.07 14.38 -8.14
N ARG A 746 10.91 14.06 -6.84
CA ARG A 746 11.01 15.04 -5.74
C ARG A 746 12.43 15.55 -5.53
N MET A 747 13.45 14.71 -5.71
CA MET A 747 14.85 15.14 -5.67
C MET A 747 15.26 15.87 -6.95
N GLY A 748 14.80 15.37 -8.10
CA GLY A 748 15.07 15.89 -9.45
C GLY A 748 16.49 15.68 -9.97
N CYS A 749 17.39 15.17 -9.13
CA CYS A 749 18.79 14.86 -9.41
C CYS A 749 19.24 13.68 -8.52
N GLU A 750 20.43 13.13 -8.77
CA GLU A 750 20.99 11.99 -8.05
C GLU A 750 21.53 12.37 -6.66
N LEU A 751 22.07 13.58 -6.53
CA LEU A 751 22.77 14.06 -5.33
C LEU A 751 22.44 15.54 -5.10
N TYR A 752 22.09 15.91 -3.86
CA TYR A 752 22.06 17.31 -3.46
C TYR A 752 22.68 17.54 -2.09
N VAL A 753 23.16 18.77 -1.89
CA VAL A 753 23.91 19.24 -0.73
C VAL A 753 23.19 20.48 -0.21
N GLU A 754 22.59 20.40 0.98
CA GLU A 754 21.86 21.49 1.62
C GLU A 754 22.78 22.22 2.60
N THR A 755 22.99 23.51 2.37
CA THR A 755 24.12 24.28 2.92
C THR A 755 23.71 25.24 4.05
N LYS A 756 22.44 25.18 4.47
CA LYS A 756 21.75 25.99 5.50
C LYS A 756 21.85 27.53 5.40
N GLY A 757 22.68 28.12 4.53
CA GLY A 757 22.76 29.57 4.36
C GLY A 757 23.98 30.14 3.63
N LEU A 758 24.72 29.35 2.86
CA LEU A 758 25.90 29.80 2.10
C LEU A 758 25.60 31.04 1.23
N THR A 759 26.38 32.11 1.33
CA THR A 759 26.22 33.32 0.49
C THR A 759 26.69 33.07 -0.95
N MET A 760 26.34 33.98 -1.86
CA MET A 760 26.75 33.85 -3.27
C MET A 760 28.27 34.01 -3.48
N GLU A 761 28.96 34.76 -2.62
CA GLU A 761 30.42 34.96 -2.70
C GLU A 761 31.17 33.73 -2.20
N GLU A 762 30.75 33.14 -1.08
CA GLU A 762 31.28 31.88 -0.57
C GLU A 762 31.00 30.71 -1.54
N TYR A 763 29.83 30.69 -2.17
CA TYR A 763 29.46 29.67 -3.16
C TYR A 763 30.40 29.65 -4.37
N TRP A 764 30.97 30.78 -4.80
CA TRP A 764 31.92 30.79 -5.93
C TRP A 764 33.19 29.98 -5.68
N ILE A 765 33.67 29.95 -4.43
CA ILE A 765 34.83 29.13 -4.03
C ILE A 765 34.50 27.63 -4.15
N ILE A 766 33.25 27.26 -3.89
CA ILE A 766 32.74 25.89 -4.03
C ILE A 766 32.44 25.54 -5.48
N GLU A 767 32.00 26.53 -6.29
CA GLU A 767 31.75 26.39 -7.72
C GLU A 767 33.03 26.01 -8.48
N GLU A 768 34.18 26.63 -8.18
CA GLU A 768 35.49 26.26 -8.76
C GLU A 768 35.86 24.79 -8.48
N ILE A 769 35.59 24.29 -7.27
CA ILE A 769 35.82 22.88 -6.90
C ILE A 769 34.87 21.95 -7.67
N ILE A 770 33.61 22.34 -7.84
CA ILE A 770 32.60 21.57 -8.59
C ILE A 770 32.96 21.53 -10.08
N GLU A 771 33.43 22.64 -10.67
CA GLU A 771 33.87 22.69 -12.06
C GLU A 771 35.11 21.82 -12.29
N HIS A 772 36.08 21.79 -11.38
CA HIS A 772 37.21 20.86 -11.47
C HIS A 772 36.75 19.38 -11.41
N GLN A 773 35.76 19.04 -10.59
CA GLN A 773 35.16 17.68 -10.58
C GLN A 773 34.20 17.41 -11.75
N MET A 774 33.90 18.42 -12.56
CA MET A 774 33.20 18.28 -13.84
C MET A 774 34.19 18.04 -14.99
N GLU A 775 35.37 18.65 -14.96
CA GLU A 775 36.48 18.34 -15.90
C GLU A 775 36.97 16.90 -15.79
N THR A 776 36.96 16.31 -14.58
CA THR A 776 37.28 14.88 -14.36
C THR A 776 36.17 13.93 -14.82
N GLY A 777 34.99 14.44 -15.18
CA GLY A 777 33.84 13.67 -15.66
C GLY A 777 33.02 12.97 -14.56
N ILE A 778 33.35 13.19 -13.27
CA ILE A 778 32.61 12.62 -12.14
C ILE A 778 31.23 13.31 -12.00
N ILE A 779 31.25 14.64 -12.00
CA ILE A 779 30.05 15.49 -12.09
C ILE A 779 29.78 15.76 -13.57
N SER A 780 28.52 15.64 -13.99
CA SER A 780 28.11 15.88 -15.39
C SER A 780 27.38 17.21 -15.59
N ALA A 781 26.76 17.75 -14.54
CA ALA A 781 26.17 19.09 -14.50
C ALA A 781 25.81 19.49 -13.06
N TYR A 782 25.77 20.79 -12.76
CA TYR A 782 25.42 21.33 -11.43
C TYR A 782 24.51 22.57 -11.48
N THR A 783 23.65 22.75 -10.47
CA THR A 783 22.75 23.93 -10.33
C THR A 783 22.43 24.19 -8.85
N TYR A 784 21.76 25.29 -8.52
CA TYR A 784 21.45 25.65 -7.13
C TYR A 784 19.99 26.11 -6.91
N ASP A 785 19.48 25.94 -5.68
CA ASP A 785 18.28 26.64 -5.19
C ASP A 785 18.68 27.98 -4.57
N TYR A 786 18.13 29.07 -5.10
CA TYR A 786 18.38 30.43 -4.62
C TYR A 786 17.34 30.87 -3.58
N LYS A 787 17.80 31.43 -2.46
CA LYS A 787 16.95 31.88 -1.35
C LYS A 787 17.39 33.27 -0.86
N SER A 788 16.53 34.26 -1.05
CA SER A 788 16.77 35.62 -0.55
C SER A 788 16.23 35.79 0.88
N SER A 789 16.86 36.67 1.66
CA SER A 789 16.29 37.21 2.90
C SER A 789 14.89 37.81 2.71
N ALA A 790 14.58 38.39 1.54
CA ALA A 790 13.25 38.89 1.23
C ALA A 790 12.16 37.79 1.21
N LEU A 791 12.54 36.54 0.86
CA LEU A 791 11.65 35.37 0.92
C LEU A 791 11.36 34.92 2.35
N THR A 792 12.23 35.19 3.33
CA THR A 792 11.94 34.83 4.74
C THR A 792 10.89 35.75 5.37
N SER A 793 10.71 36.97 4.83
CA SER A 793 9.62 37.88 5.20
C SER A 793 8.24 37.48 4.61
N LEU A 794 8.20 36.50 3.70
CA LEU A 794 7.08 36.28 2.79
C LEU A 794 6.02 35.36 3.41
N LYS A 795 4.93 35.95 3.89
CA LYS A 795 3.81 35.28 4.58
C LYS A 795 2.90 34.47 3.65
N GLY A 796 2.97 34.72 2.34
CA GLY A 796 2.39 33.87 1.29
C GLY A 796 2.20 34.58 -0.04
N ALA A 797 2.08 33.80 -1.12
CA ALA A 797 1.74 34.29 -2.46
C ALA A 797 0.45 33.62 -2.99
N ARG A 798 -0.27 34.34 -3.85
CA ARG A 798 -1.49 33.88 -4.51
C ARG A 798 -1.57 34.49 -5.90
N ILE A 799 -1.98 33.72 -6.89
CA ILE A 799 -2.31 34.22 -8.23
C ILE A 799 -3.82 34.25 -8.42
N TYR A 800 -4.32 35.36 -8.96
CA TYR A 800 -5.73 35.61 -9.24
C TYR A 800 -5.94 35.80 -10.75
N SER A 801 -7.13 35.46 -11.25
CA SER A 801 -7.55 35.95 -12.57
C SER A 801 -7.69 37.48 -12.51
N ILE A 802 -7.62 38.19 -13.66
CA ILE A 802 -7.59 39.67 -13.66
C ILE A 802 -8.80 40.27 -12.91
N GLY A 803 -10.00 39.71 -13.12
CA GLY A 803 -11.22 40.07 -12.40
C GLY A 803 -11.36 39.48 -10.98
N ARG A 804 -10.33 38.79 -10.47
CA ARG A 804 -10.25 38.13 -9.14
C ARG A 804 -11.33 37.08 -8.83
N VAL A 805 -12.08 36.63 -9.84
CA VAL A 805 -13.15 35.61 -9.73
C VAL A 805 -12.61 34.23 -9.32
N ARG A 806 -11.36 33.94 -9.68
CA ARG A 806 -10.64 32.70 -9.35
C ARG A 806 -9.27 33.02 -8.78
N SER A 807 -8.78 32.15 -7.90
CA SER A 807 -7.46 32.28 -7.26
C SER A 807 -6.84 30.92 -6.98
N SER A 808 -5.54 30.79 -7.19
CA SER A 808 -4.73 29.67 -6.70
C SER A 808 -3.72 30.13 -5.65
N VAL A 809 -3.41 29.26 -4.69
CA VAL A 809 -2.37 29.48 -3.67
C VAL A 809 -1.08 28.83 -4.17
N THR A 810 0.01 29.58 -4.15
CA THR A 810 1.25 29.24 -4.86
C THR A 810 2.48 29.63 -4.05
N VAL A 811 3.57 28.88 -4.15
CA VAL A 811 4.88 29.34 -3.65
C VAL A 811 5.66 29.95 -4.83
N LEU A 812 6.47 30.98 -4.55
CA LEU A 812 7.34 31.57 -5.56
C LEU A 812 8.68 30.81 -5.57
N LYS A 813 9.05 30.29 -6.75
CA LYS A 813 10.30 29.55 -6.96
C LYS A 813 11.22 30.35 -7.91
N PRO A 814 12.16 31.15 -7.38
CA PRO A 814 13.20 31.74 -8.22
C PRO A 814 14.21 30.66 -8.62
N LEU A 815 14.48 30.50 -9.92
CA LEU A 815 15.41 29.46 -10.42
C LEU A 815 16.60 30.07 -11.20
N PRO A 816 17.80 29.48 -11.12
CA PRO A 816 18.92 29.84 -12.00
C PRO A 816 18.67 29.39 -13.46
N PRO A 817 19.31 30.01 -14.45
CA PRO A 817 19.02 29.79 -15.87
C PRO A 817 19.28 28.36 -16.38
N ASN A 818 20.16 27.59 -15.74
CA ASN A 818 20.51 26.22 -16.15
C ASN A 818 19.67 25.10 -15.49
N TYR A 819 18.74 25.44 -14.59
CA TYR A 819 18.06 24.47 -13.70
C TYR A 819 17.52 23.21 -14.41
N PHE A 820 16.61 23.36 -15.38
CA PHE A 820 16.03 22.23 -16.14
C PHE A 820 16.98 21.60 -17.19
N GLU A 821 18.25 21.98 -17.21
CA GLU A 821 19.31 21.27 -17.94
C GLU A 821 20.00 20.25 -17.02
N VAL A 822 20.12 20.59 -15.73
CA VAL A 822 20.74 19.74 -14.69
C VAL A 822 19.73 18.78 -14.06
N MET A 823 18.46 19.16 -13.96
CA MET A 823 17.41 18.30 -13.43
C MET A 823 16.97 17.23 -14.45
N ASP A 824 16.52 16.06 -13.97
CA ASP A 824 16.06 14.96 -14.83
C ASP A 824 14.84 15.37 -15.67
N ARG A 825 15.08 15.50 -16.98
CA ARG A 825 14.09 15.90 -17.98
C ARG A 825 13.00 14.85 -18.21
N THR A 826 13.18 13.61 -17.73
CA THR A 826 12.17 12.55 -17.77
C THR A 826 10.89 12.97 -17.04
N TYR A 827 10.99 13.81 -16.01
CA TYR A 827 9.84 14.31 -15.23
C TYR A 827 9.36 15.71 -15.65
N LEU A 828 9.87 16.28 -16.75
CA LEU A 828 9.53 17.62 -17.22
C LEU A 828 8.57 17.54 -18.41
N HIS A 829 7.27 17.74 -18.17
CA HIS A 829 6.28 17.81 -19.23
C HIS A 829 5.73 19.24 -19.38
N VAL A 830 6.08 19.88 -20.50
CA VAL A 830 5.61 21.20 -20.90
C VAL A 830 4.35 21.04 -21.75
N ASP A 831 3.27 21.69 -21.36
CA ASP A 831 1.94 21.58 -22.00
C ASP A 831 1.78 22.64 -23.11
N ASN A 832 1.98 23.92 -22.78
CA ASN A 832 2.03 25.03 -23.73
C ASN A 832 3.23 25.93 -23.45
N TYR A 833 3.81 26.55 -24.49
CA TYR A 833 4.93 27.48 -24.36
C TYR A 833 4.91 28.56 -25.44
N GLN A 834 5.40 29.76 -25.10
CA GLN A 834 5.57 30.86 -26.05
C GLN A 834 6.85 30.69 -26.89
N SER A 835 6.87 31.27 -28.09
CA SER A 835 8.00 31.21 -29.04
C SER A 835 9.36 31.59 -28.45
N ILE A 836 9.39 32.45 -27.43
CA ILE A 836 10.60 32.86 -26.72
C ILE A 836 11.31 31.69 -26.00
N VAL A 837 10.56 30.66 -25.55
CA VAL A 837 11.12 29.42 -24.99
C VAL A 837 11.90 28.64 -26.05
N GLY A 838 11.37 28.55 -27.27
CA GLY A 838 12.04 27.89 -28.39
C GLY A 838 13.34 28.57 -28.83
N ARG A 839 13.55 29.85 -28.45
CA ARG A 839 14.77 30.61 -28.76
C ARG A 839 15.84 30.53 -27.67
N TYR A 840 15.45 30.50 -26.39
CA TYR A 840 16.39 30.63 -25.27
C TYR A 840 16.46 29.39 -24.36
N GLY A 841 15.46 28.51 -24.38
CA GLY A 841 15.27 27.46 -23.37
C GLY A 841 14.37 27.92 -22.21
N LEU A 842 13.82 26.96 -21.47
CA LEU A 842 12.67 27.16 -20.58
C LEU A 842 12.89 28.18 -19.46
N VAL A 843 13.96 28.04 -18.65
CA VAL A 843 14.24 29.01 -17.57
C VAL A 843 14.98 30.25 -18.10
N ARG A 844 15.93 30.08 -19.03
CA ARG A 844 16.64 31.19 -19.70
C ARG A 844 15.69 32.21 -20.33
N ALA A 845 14.53 31.79 -20.84
CA ALA A 845 13.48 32.69 -21.33
C ALA A 845 13.03 33.74 -20.28
N LEU A 846 12.95 33.38 -18.99
CA LEU A 846 12.58 34.28 -17.88
C LEU A 846 13.66 35.33 -17.57
N TYR A 847 14.89 35.13 -18.03
CA TYR A 847 16.01 36.08 -17.91
C TYR A 847 16.12 37.02 -19.11
N SER A 848 15.32 36.82 -20.17
CA SER A 848 15.22 37.78 -21.27
C SER A 848 14.48 39.06 -20.84
N SER A 849 14.71 40.15 -21.57
CA SER A 849 14.04 41.45 -21.35
C SER A 849 12.50 41.37 -21.41
N GLU A 850 11.97 40.50 -22.27
CA GLU A 850 10.52 40.22 -22.36
C GLU A 850 10.03 39.22 -21.31
N GLY A 851 10.92 38.39 -20.75
CA GLY A 851 10.62 37.36 -19.77
C GLY A 851 10.56 37.86 -18.32
N LEU A 852 11.18 39.00 -18.02
CA LEU A 852 11.27 39.57 -16.66
C LEU A 852 9.91 39.85 -16.00
N TYR A 853 8.85 40.07 -16.79
CA TYR A 853 7.47 40.29 -16.31
C TYR A 853 6.58 39.05 -16.52
N ARG A 854 7.20 37.88 -16.70
CA ARG A 854 6.55 36.61 -16.96
C ARG A 854 7.01 35.56 -15.95
N GLY A 855 6.23 34.50 -15.81
CA GLY A 855 6.54 33.34 -14.98
C GLY A 855 6.16 32.04 -15.67
N ILE A 856 6.58 30.90 -15.13
CA ILE A 856 6.06 29.59 -15.55
C ILE A 856 5.03 29.14 -14.50
N LEU A 857 3.88 28.66 -14.96
CA LEU A 857 2.77 28.20 -14.12
C LEU A 857 2.58 26.68 -14.27
N SER A 858 1.90 26.04 -13.32
CA SER A 858 1.32 24.71 -13.57
C SER A 858 0.11 24.82 -14.51
N SER A 859 -0.09 23.83 -15.39
CA SER A 859 -1.23 23.83 -16.34
C SER A 859 -2.58 23.90 -15.61
N GLY A 860 -2.75 23.12 -14.53
CA GLY A 860 -3.96 23.16 -13.72
C GLY A 860 -4.24 24.53 -13.08
N ALA A 861 -3.19 25.30 -12.72
CA ALA A 861 -3.37 26.67 -12.26
C ALA A 861 -3.76 27.61 -13.40
N ALA A 862 -3.14 27.50 -14.58
CA ALA A 862 -3.52 28.29 -15.75
C ALA A 862 -4.99 28.04 -16.16
N ASP A 863 -5.45 26.79 -16.11
CA ASP A 863 -6.84 26.42 -16.38
C ASP A 863 -7.83 27.02 -15.37
N THR A 864 -7.56 26.92 -14.06
CA THR A 864 -8.47 27.53 -13.05
C THR A 864 -8.61 29.04 -13.17
N LEU A 865 -7.60 29.71 -13.73
CA LEU A 865 -7.55 31.16 -13.86
C LEU A 865 -8.14 31.63 -15.22
N GLY A 866 -8.38 30.70 -16.16
CA GLY A 866 -8.89 31.00 -17.50
C GLY A 866 -7.81 31.48 -18.49
N VAL A 867 -6.60 30.94 -18.38
CA VAL A 867 -5.36 31.49 -18.98
C VAL A 867 -4.71 30.55 -20.02
N GLY A 868 -5.43 29.49 -20.43
CA GLY A 868 -4.95 28.32 -21.20
C GLY A 868 -4.45 28.52 -22.63
N SER A 869 -3.73 29.61 -22.92
CA SER A 869 -2.94 29.80 -24.15
C SER A 869 -1.58 30.48 -23.89
N ALA A 870 -1.11 30.47 -22.63
CA ALA A 870 0.08 31.17 -22.13
C ALA A 870 0.10 32.72 -22.27
N ASP A 871 -0.84 33.35 -22.97
CA ASP A 871 -0.83 34.80 -23.23
C ASP A 871 -1.67 35.65 -22.25
N GLY A 872 -2.63 35.03 -21.56
CA GLY A 872 -3.46 35.70 -20.56
C GLY A 872 -2.64 36.19 -19.37
N ALA A 873 -2.92 37.39 -18.86
CA ALA A 873 -2.27 37.88 -17.64
C ALA A 873 -2.99 37.38 -16.37
N VAL A 874 -2.21 37.15 -15.31
CA VAL A 874 -2.71 36.87 -13.95
C VAL A 874 -2.21 37.94 -12.98
N LEU A 875 -2.98 38.18 -11.93
CA LEU A 875 -2.63 39.11 -10.87
C LEU A 875 -1.97 38.32 -9.71
N LEU A 876 -0.65 38.43 -9.62
CA LEU A 876 0.13 37.91 -8.50
C LEU A 876 -0.02 38.86 -7.29
N GLU A 877 -0.54 38.34 -6.18
CA GLU A 877 -0.53 38.96 -4.86
C GLU A 877 0.59 38.33 -4.01
N ILE A 878 1.45 39.17 -3.45
CA ILE A 878 2.53 38.77 -2.53
C ILE A 878 2.30 39.47 -1.19
N ARG A 879 2.44 38.73 -0.09
CA ARG A 879 2.32 39.27 1.27
C ARG A 879 3.64 39.16 2.00
N THR A 880 4.21 40.29 2.44
CA THR A 880 5.45 40.35 3.22
C THR A 880 5.21 41.02 4.57
N VAL A 881 6.02 40.67 5.57
CA VAL A 881 6.00 41.30 6.91
C VAL A 881 6.97 42.48 6.92
N GLN A 882 6.50 43.69 7.19
CA GLN A 882 7.36 44.89 7.23
C GLN A 882 8.12 45.07 8.55
N ASN A 883 7.54 44.59 9.66
CA ASN A 883 8.13 44.68 11.00
C ASN A 883 7.79 43.41 11.78
N ALA A 884 8.80 42.60 12.11
CA ALA A 884 8.63 41.36 12.87
C ALA A 884 8.02 41.58 14.27
N THR A 885 8.22 42.78 14.84
CA THR A 885 7.70 43.18 16.16
C THR A 885 6.24 43.66 16.15
N SER A 886 5.72 44.15 15.02
CA SER A 886 4.34 44.69 14.92
C SER A 886 3.42 43.88 14.02
N ASN A 887 3.91 42.83 13.35
CA ASN A 887 3.15 41.96 12.43
C ASN A 887 2.44 42.71 11.27
N ALA A 888 2.91 43.90 10.91
CA ALA A 888 2.36 44.68 9.79
C ALA A 888 2.59 43.97 8.43
N GLU A 889 1.50 43.55 7.79
CA GLU A 889 1.51 42.93 6.45
C GLU A 889 1.49 43.99 5.34
N ALA A 890 2.51 44.00 4.47
CA ALA A 890 2.45 44.66 3.18
C ALA A 890 1.91 43.70 2.12
N VAL A 891 0.83 44.10 1.44
CA VAL A 891 0.28 43.36 0.30
C VAL A 891 0.70 44.04 -1.00
N ARG A 892 1.59 43.40 -1.75
CA ARG A 892 1.99 43.80 -3.11
C ARG A 892 1.14 43.07 -4.15
N ARG A 893 0.86 43.73 -5.26
CA ARG A 893 0.10 43.16 -6.39
C ARG A 893 0.76 43.55 -7.70
N ALA A 894 1.06 42.56 -8.54
CA ALA A 894 1.69 42.74 -9.85
C ALA A 894 0.98 41.87 -10.89
N THR A 895 0.96 42.32 -12.16
CA THR A 895 0.51 41.49 -13.28
C THR A 895 1.68 40.70 -13.85
N ILE A 896 1.54 39.39 -13.97
CA ILE A 896 2.48 38.52 -14.68
C ILE A 896 1.76 37.80 -15.83
N ARG A 897 2.50 37.40 -16.87
CA ARG A 897 1.99 36.48 -17.91
C ARG A 897 2.73 35.14 -17.83
N PRO A 898 2.13 34.02 -18.25
CA PRO A 898 2.89 32.81 -18.48
C PRO A 898 3.97 33.00 -19.57
N VAL A 899 5.08 32.29 -19.41
CA VAL A 899 6.01 31.91 -20.48
C VAL A 899 5.64 30.53 -21.03
N ALA A 900 5.27 29.64 -20.12
CA ALA A 900 4.87 28.26 -20.37
C ALA A 900 3.95 27.74 -19.25
N THR A 901 3.26 26.63 -19.54
CA THR A 901 2.54 25.80 -18.57
C THR A 901 3.23 24.44 -18.41
N LEU A 902 3.36 23.97 -17.17
CA LEU A 902 3.94 22.66 -16.84
C LEU A 902 2.87 21.72 -16.27
N ASP A 903 2.74 20.56 -16.89
CA ASP A 903 1.98 19.44 -16.34
C ASP A 903 2.75 18.80 -15.19
N THR A 904 4.05 18.59 -15.36
CA THR A 904 4.96 18.00 -14.37
C THR A 904 6.36 18.62 -14.46
N ALA A 905 7.05 18.62 -13.33
CA ALA A 905 8.44 19.05 -13.22
C ALA A 905 9.21 18.19 -12.18
N PRO A 906 10.55 18.12 -12.30
CA PRO A 906 11.43 17.66 -11.22
C PRO A 906 11.60 18.72 -10.12
N ALA A 907 11.61 18.29 -8.86
CA ALA A 907 11.76 19.06 -7.60
C ALA A 907 10.82 20.27 -7.35
N ILE A 908 9.95 20.58 -8.31
CA ILE A 908 9.01 21.70 -8.27
C ILE A 908 7.60 21.12 -8.31
N THR A 909 6.70 21.66 -7.47
CA THR A 909 5.32 21.19 -7.40
C THR A 909 4.49 21.79 -8.53
N THR A 910 4.31 21.03 -9.62
CA THR A 910 3.36 21.34 -10.69
C THR A 910 2.39 20.17 -10.90
N SER A 911 1.26 20.46 -11.54
CA SER A 911 0.27 19.44 -11.92
C SER A 911 -0.61 19.92 -13.06
N LYS A 912 -1.07 18.99 -13.90
CA LYS A 912 -2.17 19.22 -14.85
C LYS A 912 -3.53 19.48 -14.15
N TYR A 913 -3.71 19.11 -12.89
CA TYR A 913 -5.04 19.14 -12.25
C TYR A 913 -5.33 20.44 -11.50
N THR A 914 -6.54 20.96 -11.74
CA THR A 914 -7.05 22.26 -11.28
C THR A 914 -7.10 22.47 -9.75
N HIS A 915 -6.98 21.42 -8.95
CA HIS A 915 -7.08 21.51 -7.48
C HIS A 915 -5.73 21.31 -6.76
N ALA A 916 -4.65 21.10 -7.51
CA ALA A 916 -3.31 21.09 -6.95
C ALA A 916 -2.82 22.52 -6.66
N GLN A 917 -2.10 22.70 -5.55
CA GLN A 917 -1.21 23.85 -5.41
C GLN A 917 -0.10 23.73 -6.46
N GLY A 918 0.28 24.85 -7.06
CA GLY A 918 1.32 24.90 -8.08
C GLY A 918 2.33 25.99 -7.76
N ASP A 919 3.61 25.67 -7.85
CA ASP A 919 4.68 26.66 -7.76
C ASP A 919 4.63 27.60 -8.97
N VAL A 920 4.87 28.90 -8.71
CA VAL A 920 5.08 29.90 -9.75
C VAL A 920 6.57 30.14 -9.87
N VAL A 921 7.13 29.69 -10.99
CA VAL A 921 8.56 29.81 -11.28
C VAL A 921 8.84 31.17 -11.91
N LEU A 922 9.86 31.86 -11.38
CA LEU A 922 10.30 33.19 -11.79
C LEU A 922 11.83 33.20 -12.01
N SER A 923 12.34 34.19 -12.73
CA SER A 923 13.77 34.52 -12.68
C SER A 923 14.10 35.26 -11.38
N ILE A 924 15.33 35.11 -10.88
CA ILE A 924 15.76 35.76 -9.62
C ILE A 924 15.59 37.30 -9.70
N PRO A 925 15.98 38.01 -10.79
CA PRO A 925 15.71 39.45 -10.91
C PRO A 925 14.22 39.80 -11.01
N GLY A 926 13.40 38.91 -11.59
CA GLY A 926 11.95 39.08 -11.67
C GLY A 926 11.28 39.06 -10.29
N LEU A 927 11.76 38.22 -9.37
CA LEU A 927 11.28 38.20 -7.99
C LEU A 927 11.50 39.55 -7.29
N PHE A 928 12.73 40.08 -7.30
CA PHE A 928 13.04 41.39 -6.71
C PHE A 928 12.24 42.53 -7.36
N ARG A 929 12.04 42.47 -8.69
CA ARG A 929 11.19 43.39 -9.44
C ARG A 929 9.73 43.39 -8.94
N HIS A 930 9.18 42.23 -8.59
CA HIS A 930 7.81 42.09 -8.08
C HIS A 930 7.66 42.41 -6.59
N LEU A 931 8.71 42.21 -5.79
CA LEU A 931 8.76 42.67 -4.39
C LEU A 931 8.92 44.20 -4.27
N ASN A 932 9.43 44.84 -5.32
CA ASN A 932 9.74 46.28 -5.41
C ASN A 932 10.85 46.72 -4.43
N GLU A 933 11.83 45.86 -4.23
CA GLU A 933 13.03 46.12 -3.43
C GLU A 933 14.16 46.66 -4.32
N SER A 934 14.11 47.96 -4.60
CA SER A 934 14.94 48.65 -5.60
C SER A 934 16.43 48.79 -5.25
N ARG A 935 16.94 48.08 -4.24
CA ARG A 935 18.32 48.18 -3.72
C ARG A 935 18.97 46.85 -3.36
N VAL A 936 18.32 45.71 -3.63
CA VAL A 936 18.86 44.38 -3.30
C VAL A 936 19.56 43.80 -4.54
N SER A 937 20.85 43.48 -4.40
CA SER A 937 21.58 42.75 -5.46
C SER A 937 21.21 41.28 -5.45
N VAL A 938 21.37 40.60 -6.60
CA VAL A 938 21.26 39.13 -6.67
C VAL A 938 22.28 38.46 -5.74
N LEU A 939 23.44 39.09 -5.52
CA LEU A 939 24.48 38.63 -4.61
C LEU A 939 24.03 38.62 -3.12
N ASN A 940 23.03 39.43 -2.75
CA ASN A 940 22.51 39.54 -1.39
C ASN A 940 21.51 38.41 -1.05
N GLY A 941 21.69 37.24 -1.65
CA GLY A 941 20.91 36.04 -1.39
C GLY A 941 21.82 34.83 -1.27
N ASN A 942 21.27 33.78 -0.70
CA ASN A 942 22.00 32.62 -0.24
C ASN A 942 21.62 31.41 -1.11
N VAL A 943 22.58 30.53 -1.35
CA VAL A 943 22.32 29.19 -1.87
C VAL A 943 21.75 28.36 -0.72
N GLU A 944 20.56 27.78 -0.93
CA GLU A 944 19.94 26.86 0.03
C GLU A 944 20.39 25.41 -0.21
N LYS A 945 20.49 25.03 -1.49
CA LYS A 945 20.88 23.67 -1.93
C LYS A 945 21.69 23.74 -3.21
N ILE A 946 22.75 22.94 -3.29
CA ILE A 946 23.49 22.63 -4.52
C ILE A 946 22.98 21.28 -5.03
N ARG A 947 22.59 21.18 -6.30
CA ARG A 947 22.13 19.94 -6.96
C ARG A 947 23.12 19.51 -8.03
N LEU A 948 23.44 18.23 -8.03
CA LEU A 948 24.50 17.64 -8.85
C LEU A 948 23.93 16.46 -9.63
N ARG A 949 24.19 16.42 -10.95
CA ARG A 949 24.00 15.22 -11.76
C ARG A 949 25.31 14.46 -11.84
N MET A 950 25.29 13.23 -11.37
CA MET A 950 26.47 12.37 -11.21
C MET A 950 26.53 11.31 -12.32
N SER A 951 27.73 11.03 -12.85
CA SER A 951 27.92 10.02 -13.91
C SER A 951 27.74 8.58 -13.41
N ASP A 952 28.25 8.27 -12.21
CA ASP A 952 28.22 6.92 -11.60
C ASP A 952 27.79 6.98 -10.12
N PRO A 953 26.94 6.05 -9.63
CA PRO A 953 26.49 6.01 -8.23
C PRO A 953 27.59 5.79 -7.18
N ASN A 954 28.76 5.27 -7.58
CA ASN A 954 29.86 4.98 -6.67
C ASN A 954 30.54 6.25 -6.13
N TRP A 955 30.35 7.40 -6.78
CA TRP A 955 30.97 8.67 -6.39
C TRP A 955 30.09 9.53 -5.47
N TYR A 956 28.86 9.10 -5.12
CA TYR A 956 27.96 9.87 -4.25
C TYR A 956 28.62 10.19 -2.90
N ASP A 957 29.22 9.18 -2.27
CA ASP A 957 29.83 9.32 -0.95
C ASP A 957 31.08 10.21 -1.01
N PHE A 958 31.96 9.97 -2.00
CA PHE A 958 33.17 10.77 -2.22
C PHE A 958 32.89 12.26 -2.49
N ILE A 959 31.97 12.59 -3.40
CA ILE A 959 31.62 13.98 -3.70
C ILE A 959 30.81 14.61 -2.54
N GLY A 960 29.99 13.82 -1.85
CA GLY A 960 29.30 14.26 -0.63
C GLY A 960 30.28 14.67 0.48
N ASP A 961 31.26 13.83 0.79
CA ASP A 961 32.27 14.10 1.82
C ASP A 961 33.23 15.23 1.39
N LEU A 962 33.62 15.29 0.10
CA LEU A 962 34.46 16.37 -0.46
C LEU A 962 33.78 17.74 -0.31
N LEU A 963 32.50 17.86 -0.68
CA LEU A 963 31.75 19.12 -0.59
C LEU A 963 31.36 19.45 0.85
N THR A 964 31.13 18.46 1.70
CA THR A 964 31.00 18.68 3.15
C THR A 964 32.30 19.28 3.69
N GLY A 965 33.46 18.76 3.28
CA GLY A 965 34.79 19.29 3.62
C GLY A 965 35.01 20.73 3.17
N SER A 966 34.79 21.04 1.89
CA SER A 966 35.05 22.39 1.37
C SER A 966 34.07 23.43 1.93
N ILE A 967 32.80 23.09 2.15
CA ILE A 967 31.81 24.03 2.71
C ILE A 967 31.99 24.21 4.23
N ALA A 968 32.39 23.16 4.96
CA ALA A 968 32.74 23.26 6.37
C ALA A 968 34.01 24.11 6.61
N ALA A 969 34.95 24.11 5.67
CA ALA A 969 36.11 25.01 5.69
C ALA A 969 35.73 26.51 5.52
N VAL A 970 34.51 26.79 5.04
CA VAL A 970 33.89 28.14 4.99
C VAL A 970 32.95 28.38 6.18
N GLY A 971 32.89 27.45 7.16
CA GLY A 971 32.14 27.60 8.41
C GLY A 971 30.65 27.21 8.37
N HIS A 972 30.14 26.71 7.23
CA HIS A 972 28.72 26.34 7.11
C HIS A 972 28.49 24.84 7.35
N THR A 973 27.51 24.48 8.19
CA THR A 973 27.07 23.08 8.33
C THR A 973 26.34 22.60 7.07
N VAL A 974 26.60 21.37 6.65
CA VAL A 974 26.03 20.75 5.47
C VAL A 974 25.23 19.50 5.84
N THR A 975 24.14 19.25 5.11
CA THR A 975 23.48 17.93 5.05
C THR A 975 23.42 17.44 3.61
N VAL A 976 24.02 16.28 3.34
CA VAL A 976 24.03 15.64 2.01
C VAL A 976 22.83 14.71 1.86
N THR A 977 22.27 14.58 0.66
CA THR A 977 21.17 13.63 0.39
C THR A 977 21.32 12.94 -0.97
N ASN A 978 21.43 11.62 -0.93
CA ASN A 978 21.70 10.75 -2.07
C ASN A 978 20.42 10.03 -2.53
N ILE A 979 20.22 9.84 -3.83
CA ILE A 979 19.05 9.09 -4.35
C ILE A 979 19.06 7.62 -3.92
N ARG A 980 20.25 7.04 -3.73
CA ARG A 980 20.44 5.68 -3.20
C ARG A 980 19.80 5.53 -1.83
N ASP A 981 20.01 6.52 -0.97
CA ASP A 981 19.66 6.45 0.44
C ASP A 981 18.23 6.98 0.66
N ALA A 982 17.77 7.90 -0.19
CA ALA A 982 16.35 8.28 -0.33
C ALA A 982 15.45 7.20 -0.99
N THR A 983 15.99 6.02 -1.32
CA THR A 983 15.24 4.88 -1.87
C THR A 983 15.57 3.53 -1.21
N SER A 984 16.59 3.45 -0.34
CA SER A 984 17.07 2.23 0.32
C SER A 984 15.98 1.54 1.15
N ASP A 985 15.27 2.28 2.01
CA ASP A 985 14.14 1.80 2.81
C ASP A 985 13.09 1.09 1.95
N MET A 986 12.71 1.73 0.84
CA MET A 986 11.66 1.27 -0.06
C MET A 986 12.14 0.07 -0.88
N ALA A 987 13.42 0.04 -1.26
CA ALA A 987 14.05 -1.12 -1.91
C ALA A 987 14.12 -2.32 -0.96
N THR A 988 14.43 -2.12 0.33
CA THR A 988 14.47 -3.16 1.36
C THR A 988 13.07 -3.71 1.66
N ALA A 989 12.08 -2.82 1.86
CA ALA A 989 10.68 -3.22 1.96
C ALA A 989 10.18 -3.94 0.69
N GLY A 990 10.61 -3.51 -0.50
CA GLY A 990 10.32 -4.14 -1.78
C GLY A 990 10.88 -5.55 -1.92
N LYS A 991 12.15 -5.77 -1.53
CA LYS A 991 12.77 -7.12 -1.48
C LYS A 991 11.99 -8.06 -0.56
N VAL A 992 11.64 -7.57 0.64
CA VAL A 992 10.82 -8.29 1.64
C VAL A 992 9.46 -8.71 1.07
N LEU A 993 8.76 -7.79 0.39
CA LEU A 993 7.47 -8.10 -0.23
C LEU A 993 7.58 -9.06 -1.41
N ASN A 994 8.59 -8.90 -2.28
CA ASN A 994 8.80 -9.77 -3.43
C ASN A 994 9.00 -11.24 -2.98
N LEU A 995 9.78 -11.46 -1.91
CA LEU A 995 9.94 -12.78 -1.30
C LEU A 995 8.59 -13.40 -0.88
N PHE A 996 7.69 -12.61 -0.27
CA PHE A 996 6.36 -13.09 0.10
C PHE A 996 5.47 -13.42 -1.09
N PHE A 997 5.51 -12.62 -2.15
CA PHE A 997 4.72 -12.89 -3.36
C PHE A 997 5.23 -14.12 -4.12
N ILE A 998 6.54 -14.35 -4.19
CA ILE A 998 7.13 -15.57 -4.73
C ILE A 998 6.68 -16.80 -3.93
N VAL A 999 6.66 -16.75 -2.60
CA VAL A 999 6.15 -17.85 -1.76
C VAL A 999 4.65 -18.10 -2.00
N ALA A 1000 3.83 -17.05 -2.13
CA ALA A 1000 2.41 -17.18 -2.42
C ALA A 1000 2.16 -17.74 -3.84
N GLU A 1001 2.92 -17.30 -4.84
CA GLU A 1001 2.90 -17.82 -6.22
C GLU A 1001 3.19 -19.32 -6.27
N ILE A 1002 4.26 -19.78 -5.61
CA ILE A 1002 4.63 -21.20 -5.55
C ILE A 1002 3.49 -22.02 -4.91
N MET A 1003 2.84 -21.52 -3.86
CA MET A 1003 1.68 -22.20 -3.25
C MET A 1003 0.45 -22.23 -4.16
N ILE A 1004 0.18 -21.17 -4.93
CA ILE A 1004 -0.90 -21.15 -5.94
C ILE A 1004 -0.60 -22.18 -7.05
N LEU A 1005 0.64 -22.26 -7.52
CA LEU A 1005 1.08 -23.24 -8.53
C LEU A 1005 0.94 -24.70 -8.04
N VAL A 1006 1.19 -24.96 -6.75
CA VAL A 1006 0.96 -26.30 -6.14
C VAL A 1006 -0.53 -26.63 -6.03
N ILE A 1007 -1.39 -25.66 -5.69
CA ILE A 1007 -2.86 -25.83 -5.71
C ILE A 1007 -3.36 -26.14 -7.13
N CYS A 1008 -2.82 -25.45 -8.15
CA CYS A 1008 -3.09 -25.75 -9.55
C CYS A 1008 -2.66 -27.18 -9.93
N PHE A 1009 -1.44 -27.60 -9.57
CA PHE A 1009 -0.95 -28.96 -9.82
C PHE A 1009 -1.89 -30.05 -9.25
N PHE A 1010 -2.40 -29.87 -8.03
CA PHE A 1010 -3.38 -30.83 -7.46
C PHE A 1010 -4.72 -30.85 -8.21
N SER A 1011 -5.15 -29.72 -8.78
CA SER A 1011 -6.32 -29.67 -9.67
C SER A 1011 -6.08 -30.43 -10.99
N LEU A 1012 -4.91 -30.24 -11.60
CA LEU A 1012 -4.52 -30.96 -12.82
C LEU A 1012 -4.43 -32.46 -12.57
N MET A 1013 -3.81 -32.86 -11.46
CA MET A 1013 -3.70 -34.26 -11.00
C MET A 1013 -5.08 -34.90 -10.78
N SER A 1014 -6.03 -34.20 -10.15
CA SER A 1014 -7.41 -34.67 -9.99
C SER A 1014 -8.11 -34.89 -11.35
N SER A 1015 -7.95 -33.93 -12.27
CA SER A 1015 -8.49 -34.00 -13.63
C SER A 1015 -7.90 -35.18 -14.41
N MET A 1016 -6.57 -35.24 -14.54
CA MET A 1016 -5.84 -36.26 -15.29
C MET A 1016 -6.09 -37.66 -14.74
N THR A 1017 -6.04 -37.83 -13.42
CA THR A 1017 -6.32 -39.12 -12.77
C THR A 1017 -7.66 -39.68 -13.20
N THR A 1018 -8.68 -38.83 -13.32
CA THR A 1018 -10.00 -39.32 -13.70
C THR A 1018 -10.21 -39.41 -15.21
N ASN A 1019 -9.64 -38.52 -16.04
CA ASN A 1019 -9.65 -38.67 -17.51
C ASN A 1019 -9.08 -40.05 -17.91
N VAL A 1020 -7.96 -40.45 -17.29
CA VAL A 1020 -7.29 -41.75 -17.52
C VAL A 1020 -8.11 -42.93 -16.99
N LEU A 1021 -8.82 -42.78 -15.86
CA LEU A 1021 -9.69 -43.82 -15.32
C LEU A 1021 -11.00 -43.99 -16.10
N ASP A 1022 -11.62 -42.90 -16.56
CA ASP A 1022 -12.83 -42.93 -17.37
C ASP A 1022 -12.54 -43.53 -18.77
N SER A 1023 -11.42 -43.15 -19.40
CA SER A 1023 -10.93 -43.73 -20.67
C SER A 1023 -10.18 -45.07 -20.49
N SER A 1024 -10.14 -45.66 -19.29
CA SER A 1024 -9.35 -46.88 -19.00
C SER A 1024 -9.61 -48.04 -19.97
N LYS A 1025 -10.87 -48.28 -20.35
CA LYS A 1025 -11.24 -49.32 -21.33
C LYS A 1025 -10.79 -48.98 -22.74
N GLU A 1026 -10.79 -47.71 -23.12
CA GLU A 1026 -10.30 -47.23 -24.42
C GLU A 1026 -8.79 -47.47 -24.53
N ILE A 1027 -8.04 -47.18 -23.45
CA ILE A 1027 -6.61 -47.51 -23.34
C ILE A 1027 -6.40 -49.03 -23.44
N GLY A 1028 -7.21 -49.84 -22.75
CA GLY A 1028 -7.14 -51.31 -22.85
C GLY A 1028 -7.33 -51.83 -24.28
N VAL A 1029 -8.29 -51.27 -25.04
CA VAL A 1029 -8.50 -51.61 -26.45
C VAL A 1029 -7.33 -51.16 -27.33
N LEU A 1030 -6.77 -49.98 -27.09
CA LEU A 1030 -5.61 -49.46 -27.83
C LEU A 1030 -4.34 -50.31 -27.62
N LEU A 1031 -4.10 -50.79 -26.40
CA LEU A 1031 -3.04 -51.76 -26.10
C LEU A 1031 -3.25 -53.08 -26.86
N CYS A 1032 -4.49 -53.60 -26.91
CA CYS A 1032 -4.82 -54.78 -27.72
C CYS A 1032 -4.68 -54.54 -29.24
N LEU A 1033 -4.80 -53.30 -29.72
CA LEU A 1033 -4.57 -52.90 -31.12
C LEU A 1033 -3.08 -52.59 -31.42
N GLY A 1034 -2.16 -52.83 -30.49
CA GLY A 1034 -0.72 -52.69 -30.69
C GLY A 1034 -0.14 -51.30 -30.38
N MET A 1035 -0.88 -50.40 -29.74
CA MET A 1035 -0.32 -49.15 -29.22
C MET A 1035 0.64 -49.44 -28.07
N SER A 1036 1.85 -48.87 -28.09
CA SER A 1036 2.84 -49.15 -27.05
C SER A 1036 2.57 -48.36 -25.77
N HIS A 1037 2.99 -48.91 -24.61
CA HIS A 1037 2.87 -48.24 -23.31
C HIS A 1037 3.46 -46.82 -23.32
N PHE A 1038 4.59 -46.61 -24.02
CA PHE A 1038 5.22 -45.29 -24.15
C PHE A 1038 4.43 -44.30 -25.03
N GLN A 1039 3.71 -44.79 -26.06
CA GLN A 1039 2.79 -43.96 -26.83
C GLN A 1039 1.58 -43.53 -25.97
N VAL A 1040 1.06 -44.42 -25.12
CA VAL A 1040 -0.02 -44.09 -24.16
C VAL A 1040 0.41 -43.01 -23.16
N TYR A 1041 1.62 -43.11 -22.59
CA TYR A 1041 2.17 -42.03 -21.75
C TYR A 1041 2.23 -40.68 -22.50
N ARG A 1042 2.78 -40.66 -23.72
CA ARG A 1042 2.93 -39.43 -24.52
C ARG A 1042 1.58 -38.75 -24.79
N VAL A 1043 0.53 -39.51 -25.11
CA VAL A 1043 -0.83 -38.97 -25.32
C VAL A 1043 -1.28 -38.12 -24.14
N TYR A 1044 -1.30 -38.68 -22.93
CA TYR A 1044 -1.87 -37.99 -21.77
C TYR A 1044 -0.91 -36.93 -21.20
N VAL A 1045 0.41 -37.09 -21.37
CA VAL A 1045 1.38 -36.04 -21.04
C VAL A 1045 1.15 -34.82 -21.94
N TRP A 1046 0.94 -35.03 -23.24
CA TRP A 1046 0.66 -33.93 -24.16
C TRP A 1046 -0.76 -33.35 -24.00
N GLU A 1047 -1.76 -34.14 -23.60
CA GLU A 1047 -3.06 -33.59 -23.17
C GLU A 1047 -2.88 -32.63 -21.99
N ALA A 1048 -2.18 -33.05 -20.93
CA ALA A 1048 -1.91 -32.20 -19.77
C ALA A 1048 -1.11 -30.94 -20.15
N PHE A 1049 -0.07 -31.09 -20.97
CA PHE A 1049 0.76 -29.98 -21.42
C PHE A 1049 -0.02 -28.95 -22.24
N VAL A 1050 -0.80 -29.38 -23.24
CA VAL A 1050 -1.62 -28.46 -24.06
C VAL A 1050 -2.67 -27.75 -23.21
N LEU A 1051 -3.24 -28.39 -22.18
CA LEU A 1051 -4.15 -27.73 -21.24
C LEU A 1051 -3.44 -26.69 -20.36
N VAL A 1052 -2.28 -27.00 -19.79
CA VAL A 1052 -1.52 -26.05 -18.96
C VAL A 1052 -1.02 -24.86 -19.77
N VAL A 1053 -0.47 -25.09 -20.98
CA VAL A 1053 0.03 -24.00 -21.82
C VAL A 1053 -1.11 -23.15 -22.37
N SER A 1054 -2.24 -23.73 -22.79
CA SER A 1054 -3.37 -22.93 -23.28
C SER A 1054 -4.02 -22.09 -22.18
N SER A 1055 -4.30 -22.67 -21.01
CA SER A 1055 -4.82 -21.92 -19.85
C SER A 1055 -3.81 -20.89 -19.32
N GLY A 1056 -2.51 -21.19 -19.36
CA GLY A 1056 -1.43 -20.26 -19.02
C GLY A 1056 -1.34 -19.05 -19.96
N VAL A 1057 -1.45 -19.26 -21.28
CA VAL A 1057 -1.47 -18.16 -22.26
C VAL A 1057 -2.71 -17.28 -22.07
N MET A 1058 -3.89 -17.86 -21.83
CA MET A 1058 -5.11 -17.09 -21.52
C MET A 1058 -4.97 -16.31 -20.21
N GLY A 1059 -4.45 -16.95 -19.16
CA GLY A 1059 -4.20 -16.33 -17.87
C GLY A 1059 -3.25 -15.15 -18.00
N LEU A 1060 -2.13 -15.33 -18.71
CA LEU A 1060 -1.15 -14.28 -18.98
C LEU A 1060 -1.75 -13.09 -19.74
N ILE A 1061 -2.51 -13.34 -20.82
CA ILE A 1061 -3.15 -12.25 -21.57
C ILE A 1061 -4.12 -11.46 -20.67
N VAL A 1062 -4.97 -12.13 -19.88
CA VAL A 1062 -5.91 -11.44 -18.99
C VAL A 1062 -5.18 -10.70 -17.86
N GLY A 1063 -4.20 -11.34 -17.22
CA GLY A 1063 -3.43 -10.74 -16.12
C GLY A 1063 -2.66 -9.48 -16.57
N LEU A 1064 -2.00 -9.53 -17.73
CA LEU A 1064 -1.30 -8.38 -18.31
C LEU A 1064 -2.26 -7.26 -18.74
N VAL A 1065 -3.41 -7.58 -19.36
CA VAL A 1065 -4.41 -6.57 -19.74
C VAL A 1065 -4.98 -5.85 -18.52
N VAL A 1066 -5.30 -6.57 -17.44
CA VAL A 1066 -5.82 -5.97 -16.20
C VAL A 1066 -4.73 -5.17 -15.46
N ALA A 1067 -3.48 -5.63 -15.46
CA ALA A 1067 -2.37 -4.87 -14.89
C ALA A 1067 -2.05 -3.60 -15.69
N TYR A 1068 -2.14 -3.64 -17.03
CA TYR A 1068 -1.94 -2.49 -17.90
C TYR A 1068 -3.04 -1.43 -17.74
N THR A 1069 -4.32 -1.81 -17.61
CA THR A 1069 -5.38 -0.83 -17.32
C THR A 1069 -5.21 -0.19 -15.95
N MET A 1070 -4.69 -0.92 -14.95
CA MET A 1070 -4.31 -0.33 -13.66
C MET A 1070 -3.07 0.59 -13.77
N GLN A 1071 -2.08 0.25 -14.61
CA GLN A 1071 -0.93 1.13 -14.88
C GLN A 1071 -1.39 2.48 -15.46
N LEU A 1072 -2.27 2.47 -16.46
CA LEU A 1072 -2.84 3.68 -17.07
C LEU A 1072 -3.56 4.56 -16.04
N GLN A 1073 -4.29 3.95 -15.10
CA GLN A 1073 -4.93 4.66 -13.99
C GLN A 1073 -3.90 5.24 -13.02
N ASN A 1074 -2.83 4.49 -12.69
CA ASN A 1074 -1.77 4.99 -11.81
C ASN A 1074 -1.00 6.17 -12.45
N ILE A 1075 -0.69 6.09 -13.75
CA ILE A 1075 -0.11 7.19 -14.52
C ILE A 1075 -1.05 8.41 -14.50
N LEU A 1076 -2.36 8.22 -14.66
CA LEU A 1076 -3.34 9.30 -14.61
C LEU A 1076 -3.38 10.00 -13.23
N PHE A 1077 -3.30 9.25 -12.13
CA PHE A 1077 -3.31 9.81 -10.77
C PHE A 1077 -1.97 10.40 -10.32
N THR A 1078 -0.84 9.82 -10.71
CA THR A 1078 0.51 10.25 -10.28
C THR A 1078 1.19 11.20 -11.24
N GLN A 1079 0.74 11.28 -12.50
CA GLN A 1079 1.34 12.04 -13.60
C GLN A 1079 2.78 11.61 -13.94
N LEU A 1080 3.24 10.48 -13.41
CA LEU A 1080 4.58 9.93 -13.65
C LEU A 1080 4.64 9.08 -14.93
N PRO A 1081 5.71 9.16 -15.74
CA PRO A 1081 5.93 8.30 -16.90
C PRO A 1081 6.43 6.91 -16.48
N LEU A 1082 5.57 6.14 -15.83
CA LEU A 1082 5.92 4.82 -15.29
C LEU A 1082 6.11 3.79 -16.41
N PRO A 1083 7.27 3.12 -16.55
CA PRO A 1083 7.43 2.01 -17.48
C PRO A 1083 6.58 0.80 -17.04
N PHE A 1084 6.19 -0.06 -17.98
CA PHE A 1084 5.46 -1.29 -17.66
C PHE A 1084 6.44 -2.41 -17.25
N PRO A 1085 6.41 -2.92 -16.01
CA PRO A 1085 7.31 -3.96 -15.57
C PRO A 1085 6.80 -5.33 -16.04
N PHE A 1086 7.42 -5.90 -17.08
CA PHE A 1086 7.07 -7.23 -17.56
C PHE A 1086 7.69 -8.32 -16.67
N PRO A 1087 6.92 -9.33 -16.20
CA PRO A 1087 7.36 -10.23 -15.14
C PRO A 1087 8.16 -11.43 -15.68
N TYR A 1088 9.32 -11.18 -16.32
CA TYR A 1088 10.13 -12.20 -17.01
C TYR A 1088 10.50 -13.41 -16.12
N ILE A 1089 10.91 -13.17 -14.88
CA ILE A 1089 11.31 -14.22 -13.93
C ILE A 1089 10.13 -15.16 -13.61
N GLN A 1090 8.95 -14.59 -13.43
CA GLN A 1090 7.74 -15.34 -13.09
C GLN A 1090 7.17 -16.06 -14.29
N LEU A 1091 7.28 -15.48 -15.49
CA LEU A 1091 6.98 -16.21 -16.72
C LEU A 1091 7.88 -17.46 -16.85
N ALA A 1092 9.18 -17.36 -16.53
CA ALA A 1092 10.06 -18.52 -16.51
C ALA A 1092 9.66 -19.55 -15.43
N ILE A 1093 9.36 -19.13 -14.20
CA ILE A 1093 8.87 -20.01 -13.13
C ILE A 1093 7.57 -20.70 -13.55
N LEU A 1094 6.59 -19.97 -14.09
CA LEU A 1094 5.31 -20.46 -14.57
C LEU A 1094 5.47 -21.49 -15.69
N VAL A 1095 6.35 -21.24 -16.67
CA VAL A 1095 6.60 -22.21 -17.76
C VAL A 1095 7.26 -23.48 -17.22
N VAL A 1096 8.28 -23.35 -16.35
CA VAL A 1096 8.99 -24.51 -15.77
C VAL A 1096 8.07 -25.33 -14.86
N MET A 1097 7.41 -24.68 -13.89
CA MET A 1097 6.46 -25.33 -12.98
C MET A 1097 5.23 -25.86 -13.72
N GLY A 1098 4.79 -25.18 -14.78
CA GLY A 1098 3.73 -25.64 -15.66
C GLY A 1098 4.08 -26.96 -16.34
N LEU A 1099 5.25 -27.03 -16.99
CA LEU A 1099 5.78 -28.24 -17.62
C LEU A 1099 5.94 -29.39 -16.61
N VAL A 1100 6.55 -29.12 -15.45
CA VAL A 1100 6.71 -30.10 -14.37
C VAL A 1100 5.35 -30.59 -13.86
N SER A 1101 4.36 -29.69 -13.70
CA SER A 1101 3.01 -30.06 -13.27
C SER A 1101 2.30 -30.96 -14.29
N ALA A 1102 2.44 -30.68 -15.60
CA ALA A 1102 1.87 -31.50 -16.67
C ALA A 1102 2.48 -32.91 -16.74
N LEU A 1103 3.80 -33.01 -16.58
CA LEU A 1103 4.50 -34.30 -16.52
C LEU A 1103 4.06 -35.11 -15.28
N ALA A 1104 4.20 -34.54 -14.08
CA ALA A 1104 3.95 -35.25 -12.83
C ALA A 1104 2.47 -35.68 -12.66
N SER A 1105 1.52 -34.82 -13.06
CA SER A 1105 0.08 -35.09 -12.93
C SER A 1105 -0.44 -36.17 -13.88
N SER A 1106 0.25 -36.39 -14.99
CA SER A 1106 -0.17 -37.32 -16.04
C SER A 1106 0.54 -38.68 -15.93
N ILE A 1107 1.83 -38.68 -15.60
CA ILE A 1107 2.61 -39.92 -15.42
C ILE A 1107 2.05 -40.77 -14.27
N SER A 1108 1.68 -40.17 -13.14
CA SER A 1108 1.22 -40.91 -11.95
C SER A 1108 -0.01 -41.82 -12.21
N PRO A 1109 -1.15 -41.33 -12.75
CA PRO A 1109 -2.31 -42.19 -13.00
C PRO A 1109 -2.11 -43.16 -14.16
N VAL A 1110 -1.35 -42.79 -15.20
CA VAL A 1110 -1.03 -43.71 -16.31
C VAL A 1110 -0.13 -44.84 -15.83
N ALA A 1111 0.86 -44.57 -14.98
CA ALA A 1111 1.69 -45.60 -14.37
C ALA A 1111 0.89 -46.58 -13.49
N TYR A 1112 -0.05 -46.08 -12.69
CA TYR A 1112 -0.96 -46.92 -11.91
C TYR A 1112 -1.86 -47.82 -12.78
N LEU A 1113 -2.29 -47.35 -13.96
CA LEU A 1113 -3.09 -48.15 -14.90
C LEU A 1113 -2.23 -49.18 -15.64
N LEU A 1114 -1.06 -48.79 -16.13
CA LEU A 1114 -0.17 -49.63 -16.94
C LEU A 1114 0.67 -50.62 -16.12
N GLY A 1115 0.77 -50.44 -14.80
CA GLY A 1115 1.37 -51.38 -13.85
C GLY A 1115 0.47 -52.56 -13.45
N LEU A 1116 -0.73 -52.67 -14.02
CA LEU A 1116 -1.62 -53.83 -13.81
C LEU A 1116 -1.07 -55.07 -14.56
N PRO A 1117 -1.19 -56.29 -13.99
CA PRO A 1117 -0.49 -57.48 -14.49
C PRO A 1117 -0.98 -58.01 -15.85
N SER A 1118 -2.09 -57.49 -16.39
CA SER A 1118 -2.56 -57.83 -17.73
C SER A 1118 -3.48 -56.75 -18.31
N VAL A 1119 -3.53 -56.67 -19.65
CA VAL A 1119 -4.52 -55.84 -20.37
C VAL A 1119 -5.96 -56.33 -20.11
N THR A 1120 -6.14 -57.63 -19.83
CA THR A 1120 -7.45 -58.19 -19.45
C THR A 1120 -7.95 -57.65 -18.11
N HIS A 1121 -7.07 -57.30 -17.16
CA HIS A 1121 -7.46 -56.60 -15.93
C HIS A 1121 -7.93 -55.16 -16.19
N ILE A 1122 -7.34 -54.46 -17.17
CA ILE A 1122 -7.79 -53.13 -17.59
C ILE A 1122 -9.20 -53.21 -18.22
N LEU A 1123 -9.39 -54.12 -19.17
CA LEU A 1123 -10.68 -54.31 -19.87
C LEU A 1123 -11.81 -54.79 -18.95
N ARG A 1124 -11.51 -55.70 -18.00
CA ARG A 1124 -12.49 -56.25 -17.05
C ARG A 1124 -12.92 -55.25 -15.97
N ARG A 1125 -12.23 -54.11 -15.81
CA ARG A 1125 -12.57 -53.07 -14.84
C ARG A 1125 -13.86 -52.34 -15.22
N THR A 1126 -15.01 -52.88 -14.79
CA THR A 1126 -16.19 -52.05 -14.55
C THR A 1126 -15.86 -51.02 -13.47
N ILE A 1127 -16.28 -49.77 -13.69
CA ILE A 1127 -16.14 -48.72 -12.68
C ILE A 1127 -17.18 -49.01 -11.59
N HIS A 1128 -16.68 -49.41 -10.43
CA HIS A 1128 -17.39 -49.46 -9.16
C HIS A 1128 -16.79 -48.32 -8.29
#